data_AF-A0A537CF19-F1
#
_entry.id   AF-A0A537CF19-F1
#
_cell.length_a   1.000
_cell.length_b   1.000
_cell.length_c   1.000
_cell.angle_alpha   90.00
_cell.angle_beta   90.00
_cell.angle_gamma   90.00
#
_symmetry.space_group_name_H-M   'P 1'
#
loop_
_entity.id
_entity.type
_entity.pdbx_description
1 polymer ?
#
loop_
_entity_poly.entity_id
_entity_poly.type
_entity_poly.pdbx_seq_one_letter_code
_entity_poly.pdbx_strand_id
1 'polypeptide(L)'
;ENQKVRWVPEWAGSKRFHDWLEGARDWVISRQRYWGVPLPIWTCEKCGEHTVIGSKAELVKLALHPPREFELHRNGVDKILVRCKCGGTAKREPDILDVWMDSGVVSWASLGYPKSSVELKRWWPADLILEAHDQTRGWFYNQLVPSVLAFNRSPYRTVVMHGHTLDEQGEKMSKSKGNFVSPDEVVSKYSRDALRFYTVQSTLWEDFQFSWNAVEVAAKDLQIAWNVFSFATLYMNLDKFKPDAWSVKRLWKSLRPEDKWLVSRSESLLKDVSGNMEGLELHLALRRLRKFVIEDLSHWYIRLVRRRFWQEKKSKDKLASYSVLHHALRIWLTLASPFIPFLTETVYQQAFRKTVKSGLESIHMSSWPSSRAGWINRRLEENMEIVQQVSAASSSARQSKKIKLRQPVARTLIVTDSDKVKRAVKSLRPLFLQQTNSKDIRLVGLAEEEQLKKLIVEPNFKGLGPVFKGDANKVAETLRSTDGRLLFQKLQADKAYTLKMDNRDYTITGQMVSFREEMPENFAMGSFDEGRVYVDLTIPKELVREGFVREIVRRLQEMRKRLDLPVDAFVEAYVTVPDPEKLEWLEDERDYLMEEVRAKILQLLRPDQEKPKASAEENWQIEGDRFQMGLLSKDVQP
;
A
#
# COMPACT_ATOMS: atom_id res chain seq x y z
N GLU A 1 7.57 -13.68 37.58
CA GLU A 1 6.73 -12.61 36.97
C GLU A 1 7.05 -12.29 35.51
N ASN A 2 8.30 -11.97 35.12
CA ASN A 2 8.62 -11.64 33.72
C ASN A 2 8.09 -12.64 32.68
N GLN A 3 8.27 -13.95 32.92
CA GLN A 3 7.78 -15.01 32.02
C GLN A 3 6.24 -15.02 31.82
N LYS A 4 5.46 -14.39 32.72
CA LYS A 4 4.00 -14.28 32.59
C LYS A 4 3.57 -13.08 31.73
N VAL A 5 4.49 -12.17 31.42
CA VAL A 5 4.23 -10.97 30.61
C VAL A 5 4.39 -11.34 29.13
N ARG A 6 3.42 -10.94 28.30
CA ARG A 6 3.55 -11.04 26.85
C ARG A 6 4.47 -9.94 26.35
N TRP A 7 5.65 -10.29 25.84
CA TRP A 7 6.56 -9.33 25.22
C TRP A 7 6.42 -9.34 23.70
N VAL A 8 6.38 -8.14 23.12
CA VAL A 8 6.41 -7.93 21.67
C VAL A 8 7.57 -7.00 21.35
N PRO A 9 8.65 -7.51 20.73
CA PRO A 9 8.87 -8.90 20.30
C PRO A 9 9.24 -9.82 21.47
N GLU A 10 9.04 -11.13 21.31
CA GLU A 10 9.26 -12.11 22.37
C GLU A 10 10.70 -12.11 22.92
N TRP A 11 11.70 -11.91 22.06
CA TRP A 11 13.11 -11.88 22.45
C TRP A 11 13.45 -10.71 23.37
N ALA A 12 12.66 -9.63 23.37
CA ALA A 12 12.88 -8.50 24.25
C ALA A 12 12.68 -8.91 25.72
N GLY A 13 11.68 -9.75 26.00
CA GLY A 13 11.39 -10.26 27.34
C GLY A 13 12.23 -11.46 27.73
N SER A 14 12.36 -12.43 26.82
CA SER A 14 13.01 -13.73 27.09
C SER A 14 14.53 -13.67 27.11
N LYS A 15 15.14 -12.67 26.48
CA LYS A 15 16.60 -12.45 26.47
C LYS A 15 16.95 -11.12 27.12
N ARG A 16 16.77 -10.00 26.40
CA ARG A 16 17.27 -8.68 26.80
C ARG A 16 16.86 -8.28 28.22
N PHE A 17 15.58 -8.37 28.53
CA PHE A 17 15.06 -8.02 29.85
C PHE A 17 15.35 -9.10 30.89
N HIS A 18 15.34 -10.37 30.51
CA HIS A 18 15.72 -11.48 31.39
C HIS A 18 17.17 -11.37 31.87
N ASP A 19 18.13 -11.16 30.95
CA ASP A 19 19.55 -10.99 31.26
C ASP A 19 19.77 -9.80 32.21
N TRP A 20 18.99 -8.71 32.04
CA TRP A 20 19.02 -7.57 32.94
C TRP A 20 18.53 -7.92 34.36
N LEU A 21 17.46 -8.71 34.46
CA LEU A 21 16.91 -9.15 35.75
C LEU A 21 17.86 -10.10 36.49
N GLU A 22 18.53 -11.02 35.78
CA GLU A 22 19.50 -11.94 36.40
C GLU A 22 20.72 -11.18 36.96
N GLY A 23 21.13 -10.11 36.29
CA GLY A 23 22.24 -9.25 36.72
C GLY A 23 21.84 -8.14 37.69
N ALA A 24 20.60 -8.10 38.16
CA ALA A 24 20.10 -7.02 39.02
C ALA A 24 20.89 -6.94 40.34
N ARG A 25 21.15 -5.72 40.79
CA ARG A 25 21.86 -5.41 42.05
C ARG A 25 20.99 -4.55 42.95
N ASP A 26 21.42 -4.37 44.19
CA ASP A 26 20.80 -3.45 45.13
C ASP A 26 20.62 -2.07 44.51
N TRP A 27 19.38 -1.61 44.52
CA TRP A 27 19.03 -0.30 43.98
C TRP A 27 19.27 0.76 45.05
N VAL A 28 20.24 1.64 44.79
CA VAL A 28 20.45 2.85 45.60
C VAL A 28 19.32 3.82 45.32
N ILE A 29 18.35 3.91 46.24
CA ILE A 29 17.14 4.74 46.09
C ILE A 29 17.27 6.15 46.65
N SER A 30 18.32 6.48 47.40
CA SER A 30 18.51 7.83 47.95
C SER A 30 19.32 8.73 47.02
N ARG A 31 19.02 10.03 47.03
CA ARG A 31 19.70 11.07 46.24
C ARG A 31 19.89 12.34 47.07
N GLN A 32 21.10 12.90 47.05
CA GLN A 32 21.42 14.20 47.66
C GLN A 32 21.06 15.34 46.69
N ARG A 33 19.76 15.60 46.53
CA ARG A 33 19.18 16.59 45.60
C ARG A 33 18.03 17.37 46.26
N TYR A 34 17.65 18.49 45.66
CA TYR A 34 16.62 19.37 46.22
C TYR A 34 15.19 19.03 45.75
N TRP A 35 15.02 18.65 44.47
CA TRP A 35 13.71 18.43 43.86
C TRP A 35 13.42 16.94 43.62
N GLY A 36 12.39 16.43 44.30
CA GLY A 36 11.83 15.09 44.16
C GLY A 36 11.12 14.66 45.45
N VAL A 37 10.66 13.41 45.52
CA VAL A 37 9.90 12.91 46.68
C VAL A 37 10.83 12.76 47.91
N PRO A 38 10.58 13.45 49.03
CA PRO A 38 11.42 13.31 50.22
C PRO A 38 11.40 11.90 50.79
N LEU A 39 12.59 11.38 51.15
CA LEU A 39 12.70 10.08 51.81
C LEU A 39 11.98 10.13 53.17
N PRO A 40 11.01 9.24 53.45
CA PRO A 40 10.14 9.37 54.61
C PRO A 40 10.74 8.71 55.86
N ILE A 41 12.03 8.93 56.12
CA ILE A 41 12.79 8.34 57.24
C ILE A 41 13.21 9.43 58.21
N TRP A 42 12.92 9.23 59.49
CA TRP A 42 13.35 10.09 60.59
C TRP A 42 14.32 9.34 61.50
N THR A 43 15.47 9.93 61.78
CA THR A 43 16.55 9.33 62.59
C THR A 43 16.67 10.04 63.93
N CYS A 44 16.64 9.28 65.02
CA CYS A 44 16.74 9.82 66.36
C CYS A 44 18.16 10.27 66.70
N GLU A 45 18.34 11.54 67.09
CA GLU A 45 19.65 12.10 67.46
C GLU A 45 20.23 11.50 68.75
N LYS A 46 19.40 10.87 69.59
CA LYS A 46 19.81 10.28 70.88
C LYS A 46 20.22 8.81 70.79
N CYS A 47 19.48 8.01 70.02
CA CYS A 47 19.64 6.54 70.01
C CYS A 47 19.87 5.94 68.62
N GLY A 48 19.83 6.74 67.56
CA GLY A 48 20.03 6.27 66.18
C GLY A 48 18.85 5.53 65.56
N GLU A 49 17.75 5.31 66.29
CA GLU A 49 16.56 4.62 65.77
C GLU A 49 15.98 5.32 64.53
N HIS A 50 15.68 4.54 63.49
CA HIS A 50 15.03 5.00 62.27
C HIS A 50 13.52 4.75 62.31
N THR A 51 12.72 5.79 62.04
CA THR A 51 11.26 5.70 61.92
C THR A 51 10.85 6.01 60.49
N VAL A 52 10.23 5.04 59.81
CA VAL A 52 9.66 5.22 58.47
C VAL A 52 8.21 5.66 58.59
N ILE A 53 7.84 6.79 57.97
CA ILE A 53 6.50 7.37 58.08
C ILE A 53 5.72 7.11 56.78
N GLY A 54 4.66 6.31 56.86
CA GLY A 54 3.89 5.85 55.69
C GLY A 54 2.72 6.76 55.30
N SER A 55 2.34 7.74 56.12
CA SER A 55 1.22 8.63 55.81
C SER A 55 1.30 10.00 56.48
N LYS A 56 0.58 10.96 55.92
CA LYS A 56 0.39 12.29 56.55
C LYS A 56 -0.24 12.18 57.94
N ALA A 57 -1.20 11.28 58.14
CA ALA A 57 -1.85 11.09 59.43
C ALA A 57 -0.86 10.57 60.50
N GLU A 58 0.02 9.65 60.12
CA GLU A 58 1.10 9.16 60.98
C GLU A 58 2.10 10.26 61.32
N LEU A 59 2.50 11.07 60.34
CA LEU A 59 3.38 12.22 60.56
C LEU A 59 2.80 13.20 61.59
N VAL A 60 1.51 13.54 61.45
CA VAL A 60 0.80 14.43 62.39
C VAL A 60 0.84 13.86 63.82
N LYS A 61 0.61 12.56 63.98
CA LYS A 61 0.57 11.90 65.29
C LYS A 61 1.93 11.91 66.00
N LEU A 62 3.01 11.83 65.22
CA LEU A 62 4.38 11.72 65.73
C LEU A 62 5.11 13.06 65.86
N ALA A 63 4.64 14.10 65.15
CA ALA A 63 5.24 15.43 65.17
C ALA A 63 5.20 16.07 66.57
N LEU A 64 6.30 16.68 67.00
CA LEU A 64 6.35 17.46 68.25
C LEU A 64 5.48 18.72 68.18
N HIS A 65 5.51 19.38 67.02
CA HIS A 65 4.71 20.57 66.71
C HIS A 65 4.10 20.40 65.32
N PRO A 66 2.94 19.74 65.20
CA PRO A 66 2.31 19.50 63.90
C PRO A 66 1.95 20.84 63.24
N PRO A 67 2.41 21.11 62.01
CA PRO A 67 2.10 22.36 61.34
C PRO A 67 0.62 22.42 60.92
N ARG A 68 0.04 23.63 60.87
CA ARG A 68 -1.34 23.82 60.41
C ARG A 68 -1.50 23.52 58.91
N GLU A 69 -0.50 23.91 58.12
CA GLU A 69 -0.39 23.60 56.70
C GLU A 69 0.80 22.66 56.47
N PHE A 70 0.60 21.60 55.69
CA PHE A 70 1.64 20.62 55.40
C PHE A 70 2.22 20.88 54.02
N GLU A 71 3.44 21.42 53.99
CA GLU A 71 4.31 21.35 52.83
C GLU A 71 5.10 20.03 52.91
N LEU A 72 4.76 19.08 52.05
CA LEU A 72 5.37 17.75 52.01
C LEU A 72 6.61 17.70 51.10
N HIS A 73 6.93 18.78 50.40
CA HIS A 73 8.23 18.94 49.75
C HIS A 73 9.31 19.23 50.79
N ARG A 74 10.57 18.99 50.39
CA ARG A 74 11.76 19.05 51.25
C ARG A 74 11.86 20.33 52.10
N ASN A 75 11.57 21.48 51.52
CA ASN A 75 11.58 22.79 52.18
C ASN A 75 10.59 22.94 53.36
N GLY A 76 9.53 22.12 53.38
CA GLY A 76 8.58 22.05 54.48
C GLY A 76 8.87 20.88 55.42
N VAL A 77 8.90 19.67 54.87
CA VAL A 77 8.92 18.42 55.65
C VAL A 77 10.18 18.25 56.49
N ASP A 78 11.32 18.82 56.07
CA ASP A 78 12.58 18.80 56.84
C ASP A 78 12.48 19.51 58.20
N LYS A 79 11.54 20.45 58.32
CA LYS A 79 11.32 21.23 59.56
C LYS A 79 10.50 20.46 60.61
N ILE A 80 9.91 19.33 60.24
CA ILE A 80 9.02 18.57 61.12
C ILE A 80 9.86 17.61 61.97
N LEU A 81 9.96 17.93 63.26
CA LEU A 81 10.60 17.07 64.25
C LEU A 81 9.61 16.05 64.81
N VAL A 82 10.07 14.80 64.99
CA VAL A 82 9.25 13.68 65.44
C VAL A 82 9.72 13.16 66.81
N ARG A 83 8.77 12.78 67.67
CA ARG A 83 9.06 12.12 68.95
C ARG A 83 9.54 10.68 68.74
N CYS A 84 10.73 10.35 69.25
CA CYS A 84 11.23 8.98 69.32
C CYS A 84 10.68 8.24 70.56
N LYS A 85 10.56 6.91 70.46
CA LYS A 85 10.16 6.02 71.57
C LYS A 85 11.10 6.11 72.79
N CYS A 86 12.38 6.43 72.60
CA CYS A 86 13.34 6.61 73.71
C CYS A 86 13.20 7.95 74.45
N GLY A 87 12.20 8.77 74.10
CA GLY A 87 12.01 10.13 74.59
C GLY A 87 12.87 11.20 73.90
N GLY A 88 13.73 10.80 72.94
CA GLY A 88 14.51 11.72 72.13
C GLY A 88 13.75 12.33 70.95
N THR A 89 14.40 13.23 70.22
CA THR A 89 13.88 13.85 69.00
C THR A 89 14.50 13.20 67.77
N ALA A 90 13.71 13.04 66.70
CA ALA A 90 14.16 12.54 65.41
C ALA A 90 13.98 13.60 64.32
N LYS A 91 14.96 13.67 63.42
CA LYS A 91 14.98 14.55 62.24
C LYS A 91 14.87 13.72 60.97
N ARG A 92 14.22 14.27 59.93
CA ARG A 92 14.14 13.59 58.63
C ARG A 92 15.55 13.47 58.02
N GLU A 93 15.83 12.34 57.39
CA GLU A 93 16.98 12.21 56.49
C GLU A 93 16.86 13.24 55.35
N PRO A 94 17.88 14.05 55.04
CA PRO A 94 17.76 15.14 54.08
C PRO A 94 17.58 14.68 52.63
N ASP A 95 17.86 13.42 52.34
CA ASP A 95 17.80 12.82 51.01
C ASP A 95 16.39 12.76 50.44
N ILE A 96 16.32 12.71 49.12
CA ILE A 96 15.11 12.43 48.34
C ILE A 96 15.22 11.06 47.68
N LEU A 97 14.08 10.54 47.20
CA LEU A 97 14.02 9.31 46.41
C LEU A 97 14.56 9.53 44.98
N ASP A 98 15.10 8.45 44.42
CA ASP A 98 15.42 8.34 42.99
C ASP A 98 14.17 8.52 42.13
N VAL A 99 14.27 9.26 41.02
CA VAL A 99 13.13 9.56 40.13
C VAL A 99 12.53 8.31 39.49
N TRP A 100 13.32 7.24 39.41
CA TRP A 100 12.84 5.92 38.98
C TRP A 100 11.92 5.26 40.00
N MET A 101 11.99 5.62 41.28
CA MET A 101 11.00 5.18 42.28
C MET A 101 9.66 5.84 42.01
N ASP A 102 9.64 7.14 41.72
CA ASP A 102 8.42 7.89 41.42
C ASP A 102 7.69 7.29 40.20
N SER A 103 8.42 7.11 39.10
CA SER A 103 7.88 6.50 37.89
C SER A 103 7.61 4.99 38.05
N GLY A 104 8.35 4.30 38.91
CA GLY A 104 8.18 2.87 39.20
C GLY A 104 6.88 2.53 39.93
N VAL A 105 6.39 3.44 40.77
CA VAL A 105 5.12 3.24 41.51
C VAL A 105 3.91 3.84 40.80
N VAL A 106 4.09 4.47 39.63
CA VAL A 106 3.04 5.22 38.94
C VAL A 106 1.81 4.39 38.61
N SER A 107 1.97 3.09 38.35
CA SER A 107 0.88 2.20 37.93
C SER A 107 -0.19 1.98 39.01
N TRP A 108 0.10 2.29 40.28
CA TRP A 108 -0.90 2.30 41.36
C TRP A 108 -1.00 3.64 42.08
N ALA A 109 0.08 4.43 42.14
CA ALA A 109 0.07 5.75 42.75
C ALA A 109 -0.88 6.70 42.01
N SER A 110 -0.91 6.65 40.68
CA SER A 110 -1.84 7.44 39.85
C SER A 110 -3.31 7.03 40.03
N LEU A 111 -3.55 5.81 40.51
CA LEU A 111 -4.89 5.28 40.81
C LEU A 111 -5.30 5.55 42.26
N GLY A 112 -4.53 6.35 42.99
CA GLY A 112 -4.81 6.76 44.37
C GLY A 112 -4.52 5.69 45.43
N TYR A 113 -3.80 4.61 45.09
CA TYR A 113 -3.33 3.63 46.08
C TYR A 113 -2.12 4.18 46.86
N PRO A 114 -1.99 3.96 48.18
CA PRO A 114 -2.81 3.09 49.04
C PRO A 114 -4.05 3.76 49.66
N LYS A 115 -4.32 5.04 49.37
CA LYS A 115 -5.48 5.75 49.95
C LYS A 115 -6.81 5.11 49.55
N SER A 116 -6.90 4.58 48.33
CA SER A 116 -8.05 3.83 47.82
C SER A 116 -7.61 2.66 46.95
N SER A 117 -8.38 1.58 46.94
CA SER A 117 -8.16 0.41 46.07
C SER A 117 -9.18 0.27 44.93
N VAL A 118 -10.13 1.20 44.81
CA VAL A 118 -11.24 1.10 43.83
C VAL A 118 -10.73 1.11 42.40
N GLU A 119 -10.00 2.16 42.01
CA GLU A 119 -9.46 2.27 40.65
C GLU A 119 -8.35 1.24 40.39
N LEU A 120 -7.55 0.91 41.41
CA LEU A 120 -6.55 -0.16 41.32
C LEU A 120 -7.18 -1.48 40.89
N LYS A 121 -8.27 -1.92 41.55
CA LYS A 121 -8.95 -3.17 41.22
C LYS A 121 -9.55 -3.16 39.81
N ARG A 122 -9.90 -1.98 39.29
CA ARG A 122 -10.54 -1.83 37.98
C ARG A 122 -9.54 -1.82 36.83
N TRP A 123 -8.41 -1.12 36.99
CA TRP A 123 -7.50 -0.81 35.89
C TRP A 123 -6.13 -1.50 35.98
N TRP A 124 -5.80 -2.10 37.12
CA TRP A 124 -4.48 -2.69 37.34
C TRP A 124 -4.55 -4.23 37.46
N PRO A 125 -3.60 -4.97 36.88
CA PRO A 125 -2.45 -4.51 36.08
C PRO A 125 -2.85 -4.00 34.69
N ALA A 126 -2.06 -3.08 34.14
CA ALA A 126 -2.28 -2.50 32.81
C ALA A 126 -2.25 -3.58 31.72
N ASP A 127 -3.15 -3.50 30.74
CA ASP A 127 -3.19 -4.48 29.66
C ASP A 127 -1.99 -4.37 28.70
N LEU A 128 -1.50 -3.16 28.48
CA LEU A 128 -0.41 -2.84 27.56
C LEU A 128 0.43 -1.67 28.10
N ILE A 129 1.74 -1.79 27.97
CA ILE A 129 2.70 -0.68 28.10
C ILE A 129 3.60 -0.67 26.84
N LEU A 130 3.94 0.50 26.34
CA LEU A 130 4.71 0.66 25.10
C LEU A 130 5.75 1.74 25.29
N GLU A 131 7.03 1.39 25.15
CA GLU A 131 8.15 2.34 25.19
C GLU A 131 9.36 1.83 24.41
N ALA A 132 10.37 2.69 24.27
CA ALA A 132 11.60 2.36 23.59
C ALA A 132 12.45 1.32 24.34
N HIS A 133 13.38 0.70 23.62
CA HIS A 133 14.17 -0.42 24.10
C HIS A 133 15.08 -0.13 25.30
N ASP A 134 15.44 1.13 25.54
CA ASP A 134 16.19 1.57 26.73
C ASP A 134 15.37 1.41 28.02
N GLN A 135 14.04 1.38 27.93
CA GLN A 135 13.16 1.18 29.07
C GLN A 135 13.18 -0.24 29.64
N THR A 136 13.87 -1.18 28.97
CA THR A 136 14.22 -2.49 29.57
C THR A 136 15.08 -2.34 30.84
N ARG A 137 15.86 -1.26 30.94
CA ARG A 137 16.62 -0.92 32.16
C ARG A 137 16.03 0.26 32.93
N GLY A 138 15.14 1.00 32.29
CA GLY A 138 14.38 2.12 32.87
C GLY A 138 13.01 1.67 33.34
N TRP A 139 11.96 2.22 32.73
CA TRP A 139 10.61 2.19 33.28
C TRP A 139 9.98 0.79 33.37
N PHE A 140 10.28 -0.13 32.45
CA PHE A 140 9.76 -1.51 32.55
C PHE A 140 10.30 -2.21 33.79
N TYR A 141 11.61 -2.10 34.03
CA TYR A 141 12.29 -2.67 35.19
C TYR A 141 11.82 -2.00 36.48
N ASN A 142 11.84 -0.67 36.50
CA ASN A 142 11.53 0.12 37.69
C ASN A 142 10.06 0.07 38.09
N GLN A 143 9.14 -0.31 37.19
CA GLN A 143 7.78 -0.68 37.58
C GLN A 143 7.67 -2.11 38.07
N LEU A 144 8.35 -3.06 37.41
CA LEU A 144 8.25 -4.48 37.76
C LEU A 144 8.74 -4.75 39.18
N VAL A 145 9.92 -4.24 39.56
CA VAL A 145 10.52 -4.55 40.86
C VAL A 145 9.65 -4.08 42.03
N PRO A 146 9.25 -2.80 42.14
CA PRO A 146 8.38 -2.35 43.23
C PRO A 146 7.00 -3.00 43.21
N SER A 147 6.48 -3.33 42.02
CA SER A 147 5.22 -4.06 41.87
C SER A 147 5.29 -5.48 42.47
N VAL A 148 6.38 -6.19 42.22
CA VAL A 148 6.60 -7.52 42.81
C VAL A 148 6.77 -7.41 44.33
N LEU A 149 7.48 -6.39 44.82
CA LEU A 149 7.64 -6.17 46.26
C LEU A 149 6.31 -5.82 46.94
N ALA A 150 5.49 -4.97 46.33
CA ALA A 150 4.24 -4.49 46.92
C ALA A 150 3.05 -5.45 46.75
N PHE A 151 3.00 -6.18 45.63
CA PHE A 151 1.81 -6.94 45.22
C PHE A 151 2.11 -8.38 44.76
N ASN A 152 3.37 -8.79 44.72
CA ASN A 152 3.80 -10.11 44.22
C ASN A 152 3.28 -10.41 42.79
N ARG A 153 3.21 -9.38 41.94
CA ARG A 153 2.66 -9.48 40.58
C ARG A 153 3.29 -8.46 39.64
N SER A 154 3.35 -8.77 38.34
CA SER A 154 3.67 -7.79 37.29
C SER A 154 2.65 -6.64 37.20
N PRO A 155 3.09 -5.38 36.98
CA PRO A 155 2.18 -4.22 36.84
C PRO A 155 1.54 -4.10 35.45
N TYR A 156 1.99 -4.91 34.49
CA TYR A 156 1.49 -4.95 33.12
C TYR A 156 1.35 -6.40 32.61
N ARG A 157 0.40 -6.62 31.70
CA ARG A 157 0.15 -7.91 31.04
C ARG A 157 0.95 -8.07 29.74
N THR A 158 1.08 -6.98 28.98
CA THR A 158 1.78 -6.95 27.70
C THR A 158 2.76 -5.78 27.64
N VAL A 159 3.96 -6.02 27.12
CA VAL A 159 4.97 -4.99 26.84
C VAL A 159 5.26 -4.96 25.34
N VAL A 160 5.10 -3.79 24.71
CA VAL A 160 5.61 -3.53 23.36
C VAL A 160 6.88 -2.69 23.49
N MET A 161 7.97 -3.21 22.94
CA MET A 161 9.25 -2.51 22.91
C MET A 161 9.52 -2.01 21.50
N HIS A 162 9.74 -0.70 21.34
CA HIS A 162 10.10 -0.12 20.05
C HIS A 162 11.56 0.36 19.97
N GLY A 163 12.05 0.59 18.75
CA GLY A 163 13.37 1.19 18.49
C GLY A 163 13.43 2.70 18.74
N HIS A 164 14.62 3.28 18.63
CA HIS A 164 14.80 4.74 18.63
C HIS A 164 14.61 5.32 17.22
N THR A 165 14.32 6.62 17.16
CA THR A 165 14.33 7.36 15.91
C THR A 165 15.75 7.83 15.58
N LEU A 166 16.19 7.54 14.36
CA LEU A 166 17.47 7.93 13.77
C LEU A 166 17.24 8.88 12.60
N ASP A 167 18.26 9.65 12.23
CA ASP A 167 18.22 10.47 11.01
C ASP A 167 18.28 9.62 9.72
N GLU A 168 18.29 10.31 8.57
CA GLU A 168 18.35 9.66 7.24
C GLU A 168 19.61 8.84 7.00
N GLN A 169 20.68 9.08 7.76
CA GLN A 169 21.96 8.38 7.67
C GLN A 169 22.07 7.26 8.73
N GLY A 170 21.05 7.08 9.58
CA GLY A 170 21.06 6.11 10.66
C GLY A 170 21.82 6.58 11.91
N GLU A 171 22.12 7.88 12.04
CA GLU A 171 22.71 8.43 13.24
C GLU A 171 21.65 8.88 14.25
N LYS A 172 22.04 8.88 15.53
CA LYS A 172 21.22 9.46 16.59
C LYS A 172 21.00 10.95 16.34
N MET A 173 19.74 11.38 16.34
CA MET A 173 19.37 12.78 16.23
C MET A 173 19.80 13.59 17.48
N SER A 174 20.45 14.74 17.27
CA SER A 174 20.70 15.72 18.32
C SER A 174 20.68 17.14 17.78
N LYS A 175 20.25 18.09 18.63
CA LYS A 175 20.27 19.52 18.27
C LYS A 175 21.70 20.01 17.98
N SER A 176 22.70 19.48 18.69
CA SER A 176 24.11 19.85 18.49
C SER A 176 24.69 19.39 17.16
N LYS A 177 24.21 18.28 16.59
CA LYS A 177 24.61 17.79 15.26
C LYS A 177 23.85 18.46 14.11
N GLY A 178 22.79 19.21 14.40
CA GLY A 178 21.95 19.85 13.39
C GLY A 178 21.08 18.88 12.57
N ASN A 179 21.05 17.59 12.93
CA ASN A 179 20.27 16.54 12.24
C ASN A 179 18.91 16.25 12.90
N PHE A 180 18.54 17.02 13.91
CA PHE A 180 17.27 16.86 14.63
C PHE A 180 16.09 17.35 13.77
N VAL A 181 15.13 16.45 13.52
CA VAL A 181 13.85 16.79 12.89
C VAL A 181 12.75 16.74 13.94
N SER A 182 12.03 17.84 14.12
CA SER A 182 10.92 17.89 15.08
C SER A 182 9.62 17.35 14.46
N PRO A 183 8.74 16.68 15.24
CA PRO A 183 7.42 16.29 14.74
C PRO A 183 6.60 17.46 14.18
N ASP A 184 6.69 18.64 14.80
CA ASP A 184 5.95 19.84 14.38
C ASP A 184 6.37 20.32 12.99
N GLU A 185 7.66 20.21 12.66
CA GLU A 185 8.18 20.52 11.32
C GLU A 185 7.57 19.60 10.26
N VAL A 186 7.51 18.30 10.53
CA VAL A 186 6.92 17.31 9.62
C VAL A 186 5.42 17.54 9.45
N VAL A 187 4.71 17.79 10.55
CA VAL A 187 3.26 18.04 10.54
C VAL A 187 2.92 19.33 9.79
N SER A 188 3.74 20.38 9.93
CA SER A 188 3.53 21.65 9.25
C SER A 188 3.74 21.53 7.73
N LYS A 189 4.69 20.69 7.29
CA LYS A 189 4.98 20.47 5.88
C LYS A 189 4.02 19.49 5.20
N TYR A 190 3.55 18.48 5.92
CA TYR A 190 2.63 17.47 5.42
C TYR A 190 1.35 17.43 6.27
N SER A 191 1.19 16.42 7.13
CA SER A 191 0.07 16.33 8.05
C SER A 191 0.38 15.36 9.19
N ARG A 192 -0.44 15.42 10.26
CA ARG A 192 -0.39 14.45 11.37
C ARG A 192 -0.62 13.03 10.87
N ASP A 193 -1.56 12.84 9.96
CA ASP A 193 -1.86 11.52 9.41
C ASP A 193 -0.74 11.02 8.50
N ALA A 194 -0.07 11.90 7.72
CA ALA A 194 1.09 11.49 6.93
C ALA A 194 2.24 11.01 7.81
N LEU A 195 2.54 11.74 8.91
CA LEU A 195 3.54 11.32 9.88
C LEU A 195 3.18 9.98 10.54
N ARG A 196 1.95 9.83 11.04
CA ARG A 196 1.47 8.57 11.65
C ARG A 196 1.52 7.42 10.65
N PHE A 197 1.02 7.65 9.44
CA PHE A 197 0.97 6.64 8.38
C PHE A 197 2.37 6.18 8.00
N TYR A 198 3.33 7.08 7.94
CA TYR A 198 4.74 6.76 7.70
C TYR A 198 5.36 5.99 8.87
N THR A 199 5.32 6.53 10.09
CA THR A 199 6.03 5.95 11.24
C THR A 199 5.55 4.55 11.59
N VAL A 200 4.23 4.31 11.58
CA VAL A 200 3.66 3.01 12.00
C VAL A 200 3.88 1.92 10.95
N GLN A 201 4.22 2.25 9.70
CA GLN A 201 4.53 1.25 8.66
C GLN A 201 5.86 0.51 8.89
N SER A 202 6.75 1.09 9.69
CA SER A 202 8.05 0.49 10.04
C SER A 202 7.91 -0.55 11.15
N THR A 203 8.76 -1.57 11.12
CA THR A 203 8.83 -2.59 12.18
C THR A 203 9.10 -1.93 13.52
N LEU A 204 8.21 -2.12 14.49
CA LEU A 204 8.24 -1.34 15.73
C LEU A 204 9.53 -1.53 16.53
N TRP A 205 10.03 -2.76 16.64
CA TRP A 205 11.18 -3.12 17.47
C TRP A 205 12.54 -2.91 16.81
N GLU A 206 12.56 -2.36 15.60
CA GLU A 206 13.76 -1.91 14.91
C GLU A 206 13.88 -0.40 15.06
N ASP A 207 15.11 0.12 15.00
CA ASP A 207 15.31 1.56 15.00
C ASP A 207 14.73 2.17 13.71
N PHE A 208 14.00 3.27 13.89
CA PHE A 208 13.26 3.94 12.84
C PHE A 208 14.13 5.02 12.19
N GLN A 209 14.56 4.79 10.96
CA GLN A 209 15.28 5.81 10.17
C GLN A 209 14.28 6.77 9.53
N PHE A 210 14.32 8.03 9.97
CA PHE A 210 13.48 9.09 9.43
C PHE A 210 13.91 9.45 8.01
N SER A 211 12.95 9.70 7.11
CA SER A 211 13.18 10.19 5.75
C SER A 211 12.09 11.13 5.29
N TRP A 212 12.49 12.31 4.82
CA TRP A 212 11.57 13.29 4.24
C TRP A 212 10.86 12.77 2.99
N ASN A 213 11.59 12.05 2.13
CA ASN A 213 11.03 11.44 0.94
C ASN A 213 9.99 10.37 1.30
N ALA A 214 10.22 9.58 2.35
CA ALA A 214 9.27 8.57 2.79
C ALA A 214 7.96 9.19 3.35
N VAL A 215 8.06 10.32 4.07
CA VAL A 215 6.87 11.09 4.49
C VAL A 215 6.10 11.63 3.27
N GLU A 216 6.81 12.15 2.27
CA GLU A 216 6.17 12.64 1.04
C GLU A 216 5.43 11.53 0.30
N VAL A 217 6.03 10.34 0.20
CA VAL A 217 5.37 9.16 -0.37
C VAL A 217 4.12 8.80 0.43
N ALA A 218 4.21 8.77 1.77
CA ALA A 218 3.04 8.53 2.62
C ALA A 218 1.93 9.57 2.41
N ALA A 219 2.26 10.85 2.27
CA ALA A 219 1.30 11.90 1.96
C ALA A 219 0.62 11.69 0.58
N LYS A 220 1.40 11.32 -0.45
CA LYS A 220 0.87 10.98 -1.78
C LYS A 220 -0.05 9.76 -1.73
N ASP A 221 0.29 8.74 -0.94
CA ASP A 221 -0.54 7.56 -0.74
C ASP A 221 -1.89 7.91 -0.09
N LEU A 222 -1.90 8.79 0.90
CA LEU A 222 -3.14 9.29 1.51
C LEU A 222 -3.95 10.14 0.53
N GLN A 223 -3.30 10.89 -0.36
CA GLN A 223 -3.98 11.60 -1.45
C GLN A 223 -4.64 10.62 -2.44
N ILE A 224 -4.00 9.49 -2.75
CA ILE A 224 -4.61 8.43 -3.57
C ILE A 224 -5.85 7.87 -2.86
N ALA A 225 -5.76 7.59 -1.57
CA ALA A 225 -6.91 7.14 -0.78
C ALA A 225 -8.06 8.17 -0.83
N TRP A 226 -7.77 9.46 -0.63
CA TRP A 226 -8.74 10.53 -0.76
C TRP A 226 -9.42 10.55 -2.14
N ASN A 227 -8.64 10.40 -3.21
CA ASN A 227 -9.15 10.39 -4.58
C ASN A 227 -10.08 9.19 -4.84
N VAL A 228 -9.79 8.03 -4.27
CA VAL A 228 -10.65 6.84 -4.32
C VAL A 228 -12.01 7.12 -3.68
N PHE A 229 -12.03 7.73 -2.49
CA PHE A 229 -13.27 8.12 -1.80
C PHE A 229 -14.04 9.22 -2.55
N SER A 230 -13.32 10.23 -3.06
CA SER A 230 -13.90 11.33 -3.83
C SER A 230 -14.57 10.82 -5.10
N PHE A 231 -13.91 9.93 -5.83
CA PHE A 231 -14.47 9.25 -7.00
C PHE A 231 -15.75 8.50 -6.63
N ALA A 232 -15.71 7.62 -5.63
CA ALA A 232 -16.90 6.85 -5.24
C ALA A 232 -18.07 7.76 -4.83
N THR A 233 -17.80 8.76 -4.00
CA THR A 233 -18.81 9.67 -3.46
C THR A 233 -19.46 10.52 -4.55
N LEU A 234 -18.67 11.04 -5.50
CA LEU A 234 -19.18 11.83 -6.63
C LEU A 234 -20.24 11.06 -7.42
N TYR A 235 -19.91 9.88 -7.92
CA TYR A 235 -20.82 9.12 -8.78
C TYR A 235 -22.02 8.55 -8.01
N MET A 236 -21.80 8.06 -6.78
CA MET A 236 -22.89 7.55 -5.95
C MET A 236 -23.90 8.66 -5.62
N ASN A 237 -23.44 9.90 -5.38
CA ASN A 237 -24.33 11.03 -5.13
C ASN A 237 -25.09 11.46 -6.38
N LEU A 238 -24.43 11.56 -7.55
CA LEU A 238 -25.08 11.88 -8.83
C LEU A 238 -26.24 10.91 -9.13
N ASP A 239 -26.04 9.62 -8.89
CA ASP A 239 -27.08 8.59 -9.12
C ASP A 239 -28.10 8.45 -7.98
N LYS A 240 -27.92 9.19 -6.88
CA LYS A 240 -28.71 9.08 -5.63
C LYS A 240 -28.72 7.65 -5.09
N PHE A 241 -27.54 7.01 -5.08
CA PHE A 241 -27.36 5.64 -4.61
C PHE A 241 -27.67 5.53 -3.11
N LYS A 242 -28.40 4.47 -2.74
CA LYS A 242 -28.78 4.17 -1.35
C LYS A 242 -28.18 2.81 -0.94
N PRO A 243 -27.04 2.79 -0.21
CA PRO A 243 -26.34 1.55 0.13
C PRO A 243 -27.23 0.51 0.84
N ASP A 244 -28.08 0.94 1.77
CA ASP A 244 -28.98 0.04 2.51
C ASP A 244 -30.03 -0.63 1.63
N ALA A 245 -30.51 0.07 0.60
CA ALA A 245 -31.47 -0.49 -0.34
C ALA A 245 -30.83 -1.53 -1.26
N TRP A 246 -29.51 -1.43 -1.47
CA TRP A 246 -28.76 -2.17 -2.48
C TRP A 246 -27.53 -2.82 -1.89
N SER A 247 -27.70 -3.66 -0.87
CA SER A 247 -26.60 -4.37 -0.23
C SER A 247 -25.94 -5.42 -1.14
N VAL A 248 -24.67 -5.73 -0.84
CA VAL A 248 -23.89 -6.76 -1.57
C VAL A 248 -24.64 -8.09 -1.60
N LYS A 249 -25.25 -8.49 -0.47
CA LYS A 249 -26.04 -9.73 -0.37
C LYS A 249 -27.22 -9.74 -1.33
N ARG A 250 -27.94 -8.61 -1.46
CA ARG A 250 -29.10 -8.47 -2.36
C ARG A 250 -28.68 -8.57 -3.82
N LEU A 251 -27.51 -8.01 -4.15
CA LEU A 251 -27.01 -7.93 -5.52
C LEU A 251 -26.08 -9.08 -5.91
N TRP A 252 -25.83 -10.06 -5.03
CA TRP A 252 -24.85 -11.13 -5.21
C TRP A 252 -24.90 -11.84 -6.58
N LYS A 253 -26.11 -12.10 -7.10
CA LYS A 253 -26.31 -12.75 -8.40
C LYS A 253 -25.93 -11.86 -9.59
N SER A 254 -25.93 -10.55 -9.41
CA SER A 254 -25.56 -9.54 -10.40
C SER A 254 -24.07 -9.18 -10.36
N LEU A 255 -23.31 -9.64 -9.35
CA LEU A 255 -21.89 -9.33 -9.23
C LEU A 255 -21.08 -10.08 -10.30
N ARG A 256 -20.20 -9.36 -10.98
CA ARG A 256 -19.19 -9.92 -11.89
C ARG A 256 -18.02 -10.54 -11.12
N PRO A 257 -17.14 -11.33 -11.76
CA PRO A 257 -16.00 -11.94 -11.09
C PRO A 257 -15.12 -10.95 -10.32
N GLU A 258 -14.83 -9.78 -10.89
CA GLU A 258 -14.08 -8.68 -10.28
C GLU A 258 -14.80 -8.06 -9.07
N ASP A 259 -16.14 -8.04 -9.07
CA ASP A 259 -16.91 -7.56 -7.93
C ASP A 259 -16.88 -8.58 -6.79
N LYS A 260 -17.04 -9.88 -7.11
CA LYS A 260 -16.90 -10.97 -6.13
C LYS A 260 -15.48 -11.04 -5.56
N TRP A 261 -14.48 -10.77 -6.41
CA TRP A 261 -13.09 -10.67 -5.99
C TRP A 261 -12.90 -9.55 -4.99
N LEU A 262 -13.39 -8.34 -5.26
CA LEU A 262 -13.21 -7.22 -4.32
C LEU A 262 -13.94 -7.47 -2.98
N VAL A 263 -15.12 -8.09 -2.99
CA VAL A 263 -15.77 -8.52 -1.74
C VAL A 263 -14.87 -9.49 -0.97
N SER A 264 -14.36 -10.53 -1.62
CA SER A 264 -13.44 -11.49 -1.00
C SER A 264 -12.21 -10.80 -0.42
N ARG A 265 -11.55 -9.95 -1.21
CA ARG A 265 -10.36 -9.20 -0.81
C ARG A 265 -10.63 -8.29 0.38
N SER A 266 -11.79 -7.65 0.44
CA SER A 266 -12.19 -6.77 1.57
C SER A 266 -12.38 -7.57 2.86
N GLU A 267 -13.00 -8.75 2.79
CA GLU A 267 -13.20 -9.63 3.95
C GLU A 267 -11.89 -10.29 4.40
N SER A 268 -11.00 -10.63 3.46
CA SER A 268 -9.63 -11.08 3.73
C SER A 268 -8.78 -9.98 4.37
N LEU A 269 -8.84 -8.74 3.87
CA LEU A 269 -8.19 -7.58 4.48
C LEU A 269 -8.66 -7.42 5.93
N LEU A 270 -9.97 -7.46 6.17
CA LEU A 270 -10.54 -7.36 7.51
C LEU A 270 -10.00 -8.45 8.43
N LYS A 271 -9.99 -9.72 7.98
CA LYS A 271 -9.43 -10.83 8.76
C LYS A 271 -7.95 -10.61 9.08
N ASP A 272 -7.15 -10.30 8.05
CA ASP A 272 -5.70 -10.19 8.18
C ASP A 272 -5.30 -8.99 9.06
N VAL A 273 -5.93 -7.82 8.88
CA VAL A 273 -5.69 -6.62 9.68
C VAL A 273 -6.12 -6.83 11.13
N SER A 274 -7.27 -7.47 11.38
CA SER A 274 -7.71 -7.79 12.75
C SER A 274 -6.70 -8.69 13.46
N GLY A 275 -6.23 -9.74 12.77
CA GLY A 275 -5.18 -10.63 13.30
C GLY A 275 -3.88 -9.90 13.59
N ASN A 276 -3.42 -9.00 12.70
CA ASN A 276 -2.22 -8.20 12.95
C ASN A 276 -2.40 -7.21 14.11
N MET A 277 -3.60 -6.64 14.31
CA MET A 277 -3.89 -5.77 15.47
C MET A 277 -3.84 -6.55 16.79
N GLU A 278 -4.45 -7.74 16.85
CA GLU A 278 -4.39 -8.65 18.02
C GLU A 278 -2.96 -9.15 18.29
N GLY A 279 -2.18 -9.32 17.21
CA GLY A 279 -0.75 -9.64 17.23
C GLY A 279 0.15 -8.50 17.66
N LEU A 280 -0.37 -7.25 17.72
CA LEU A 280 0.41 -6.02 17.88
C LEU A 280 1.43 -5.78 16.76
N GLU A 281 1.17 -6.36 15.57
CA GLU A 281 1.94 -6.21 14.34
C GLU A 281 1.42 -5.02 13.52
N LEU A 282 1.38 -3.83 14.12
CA LEU A 282 0.75 -2.63 13.57
C LEU A 282 1.29 -2.26 12.17
N HIS A 283 2.59 -2.43 11.98
CA HIS A 283 3.29 -2.26 10.71
C HIS A 283 2.82 -3.17 9.58
N LEU A 284 2.40 -4.41 9.86
CA LEU A 284 1.82 -5.30 8.85
C LEU A 284 0.37 -4.92 8.54
N ALA A 285 -0.42 -4.59 9.58
CA ALA A 285 -1.78 -4.10 9.42
C ALA A 285 -1.82 -2.87 8.50
N LEU A 286 -0.96 -1.88 8.75
CA LEU A 286 -0.95 -0.65 7.97
C LEU A 286 -0.43 -0.84 6.55
N ARG A 287 0.60 -1.68 6.34
CA ARG A 287 1.07 -2.04 4.99
C ARG A 287 -0.01 -2.74 4.16
N ARG A 288 -0.84 -3.60 4.79
CA ARG A 288 -1.98 -4.24 4.12
C ARG A 288 -3.06 -3.23 3.74
N LEU A 289 -3.39 -2.29 4.64
CA LEU A 289 -4.34 -1.21 4.36
C LEU A 289 -3.85 -0.33 3.20
N ARG A 290 -2.56 0.02 3.20
CA ARG A 290 -1.91 0.76 2.11
C ARG A 290 -2.02 0.02 0.78
N LYS A 291 -1.59 -1.25 0.74
CA LYS A 291 -1.65 -2.08 -0.48
C LYS A 291 -3.07 -2.18 -1.02
N PHE A 292 -4.06 -2.36 -0.14
CA PHE A 292 -5.46 -2.49 -0.57
C PHE A 292 -6.02 -1.22 -1.22
N VAL A 293 -5.82 -0.05 -0.61
CA VAL A 293 -6.41 1.19 -1.18
C VAL A 293 -5.70 1.64 -2.46
N ILE A 294 -4.39 1.40 -2.55
CA ILE A 294 -3.60 1.79 -3.71
C ILE A 294 -3.74 0.75 -4.82
N GLU A 295 -3.36 -0.49 -4.56
CA GLU A 295 -3.26 -1.52 -5.61
C GLU A 295 -4.62 -2.15 -5.92
N ASP A 296 -5.36 -2.61 -4.89
CA ASP A 296 -6.62 -3.34 -5.11
C ASP A 296 -7.74 -2.38 -5.56
N LEU A 297 -7.85 -1.20 -4.96
CA LEU A 297 -8.91 -0.22 -5.28
C LEU A 297 -8.53 0.76 -6.39
N SER A 298 -7.54 1.62 -6.18
CA SER A 298 -7.19 2.71 -7.10
C SER A 298 -6.65 2.19 -8.43
N HIS A 299 -5.57 1.41 -8.39
CA HIS A 299 -4.86 0.95 -9.58
C HIS A 299 -5.51 -0.24 -10.30
N TRP A 300 -6.49 -0.89 -9.67
CA TRP A 300 -7.14 -2.07 -10.23
C TRP A 300 -8.66 -1.94 -10.31
N TYR A 301 -9.39 -2.11 -9.22
CA TYR A 301 -10.85 -2.25 -9.27
C TYR A 301 -11.56 -1.06 -9.91
N ILE A 302 -11.20 0.18 -9.53
CA ILE A 302 -11.80 1.38 -10.11
C ILE A 302 -11.60 1.42 -11.63
N ARG A 303 -10.43 1.02 -12.13
CA ARG A 303 -10.15 0.97 -13.58
C ARG A 303 -11.01 -0.09 -14.29
N LEU A 304 -11.34 -1.20 -13.63
CA LEU A 304 -12.22 -2.24 -14.18
C LEU A 304 -13.69 -1.78 -14.27
N VAL A 305 -14.15 -0.97 -13.31
CA VAL A 305 -15.57 -0.65 -13.17
C VAL A 305 -15.95 0.76 -13.61
N ARG A 306 -14.99 1.66 -13.88
CA ARG A 306 -15.24 3.06 -14.24
C ARG A 306 -16.26 3.23 -15.36
N ARG A 307 -16.20 2.40 -16.42
CA ARG A 307 -17.17 2.42 -17.53
C ARG A 307 -18.61 2.11 -17.10
N ARG A 308 -18.78 1.31 -16.05
CA ARG A 308 -20.13 1.00 -15.51
C ARG A 308 -20.72 2.21 -14.79
N PHE A 309 -19.88 3.07 -14.21
CA PHE A 309 -20.33 4.27 -13.49
C PHE A 309 -20.83 5.35 -14.46
N TRP A 310 -20.29 5.37 -15.67
CA TRP A 310 -20.68 6.30 -16.74
C TRP A 310 -21.98 5.94 -17.47
N GLN A 311 -22.48 4.71 -17.31
CA GLN A 311 -23.77 4.36 -17.88
C GLN A 311 -24.88 5.24 -17.32
N GLU A 312 -25.57 5.99 -18.18
CA GLU A 312 -26.66 6.89 -17.75
C GLU A 312 -27.86 6.10 -17.20
N LYS A 313 -28.13 4.94 -17.77
CA LYS A 313 -29.22 4.08 -17.33
C LYS A 313 -28.87 3.38 -16.02
N LYS A 314 -29.78 3.49 -15.04
CA LYS A 314 -29.73 2.66 -13.84
C LYS A 314 -29.84 1.18 -14.21
N SER A 315 -28.74 0.44 -14.02
CA SER A 315 -28.66 -1.01 -14.26
C SER A 315 -28.30 -1.76 -12.97
N LYS A 316 -28.72 -3.03 -12.87
CA LYS A 316 -28.32 -3.89 -11.73
C LYS A 316 -26.81 -4.09 -11.65
N ASP A 317 -26.14 -4.05 -12.80
CA ASP A 317 -24.69 -4.15 -12.93
C ASP A 317 -23.98 -2.91 -12.34
N LYS A 318 -24.43 -1.71 -12.69
CA LYS A 318 -23.96 -0.44 -12.10
C LYS A 318 -24.15 -0.44 -10.58
N LEU A 319 -25.36 -0.78 -10.12
CA LEU A 319 -25.65 -0.87 -8.69
C LEU A 319 -24.81 -1.92 -7.95
N ALA A 320 -24.49 -3.05 -8.59
CA ALA A 320 -23.61 -4.07 -8.01
C ALA A 320 -22.21 -3.51 -7.76
N SER A 321 -21.62 -2.84 -8.75
CA SER A 321 -20.31 -2.21 -8.61
C SER A 321 -20.27 -1.09 -7.56
N TYR A 322 -21.33 -0.27 -7.44
CA TYR A 322 -21.45 0.69 -6.34
C TYR A 322 -21.54 0.03 -4.96
N SER A 323 -22.35 -1.01 -4.84
CA SER A 323 -22.54 -1.73 -3.58
C SER A 323 -21.24 -2.34 -3.08
N VAL A 324 -20.47 -2.97 -3.99
CA VAL A 324 -19.19 -3.59 -3.67
C VAL A 324 -18.13 -2.54 -3.32
N LEU A 325 -18.03 -1.45 -4.10
CA LEU A 325 -17.09 -0.37 -3.79
C LEU A 325 -17.41 0.27 -2.43
N HIS A 326 -18.68 0.56 -2.15
CA HIS A 326 -19.10 1.10 -0.85
C HIS A 326 -18.77 0.14 0.31
N HIS A 327 -18.99 -1.17 0.13
CA HIS A 327 -18.63 -2.19 1.13
C HIS A 327 -17.13 -2.19 1.43
N ALA A 328 -16.30 -2.22 0.39
CA ALA A 328 -14.84 -2.20 0.51
C ALA A 328 -14.34 -0.93 1.21
N LEU A 329 -14.86 0.23 0.80
CA LEU A 329 -14.49 1.53 1.38
C LEU A 329 -14.89 1.66 2.84
N ARG A 330 -16.08 1.18 3.22
CA ARG A 330 -16.53 1.19 4.63
C ARG A 330 -15.64 0.32 5.52
N ILE A 331 -15.24 -0.86 5.04
CA ILE A 331 -14.30 -1.73 5.77
C ILE A 331 -12.96 -1.01 5.93
N TRP A 332 -12.38 -0.52 4.83
CA TRP A 332 -11.09 0.16 4.87
C TRP A 332 -11.11 1.38 5.79
N LEU A 333 -12.16 2.22 5.71
CA LEU A 333 -12.32 3.43 6.50
C LEU A 333 -12.32 3.12 8.00
N THR A 334 -13.04 2.08 8.41
CA THR A 334 -13.11 1.66 9.82
C THR A 334 -11.76 1.15 10.31
N LEU A 335 -11.11 0.28 9.52
CA LEU A 335 -9.82 -0.32 9.85
C LEU A 335 -8.67 0.67 9.89
N ALA A 336 -8.70 1.70 9.04
CA ALA A 336 -7.68 2.73 8.98
C ALA A 336 -7.82 3.78 10.10
N SER A 337 -8.99 3.88 10.74
CA SER A 337 -9.29 4.95 11.71
C SER A 337 -8.34 5.04 12.92
N PRO A 338 -7.79 3.94 13.49
CA PRO A 338 -6.79 4.04 14.56
C PRO A 338 -5.44 4.58 14.08
N PHE A 339 -5.13 4.45 12.79
CA PHE A 339 -3.86 4.86 12.20
C PHE A 339 -3.88 6.31 11.72
N ILE A 340 -4.96 6.69 11.03
CA ILE A 340 -5.14 7.99 10.36
C ILE A 340 -6.50 8.62 10.73
N PRO A 341 -6.65 9.06 11.99
CA PRO A 341 -7.94 9.49 12.53
C PRO A 341 -8.53 10.72 11.83
N PHE A 342 -7.71 11.67 11.37
CA PHE A 342 -8.25 12.92 10.82
C PHE A 342 -8.85 12.73 9.43
N LEU A 343 -8.16 12.00 8.55
CA LEU A 343 -8.62 11.68 7.21
C LEU A 343 -9.88 10.80 7.27
N THR A 344 -9.87 9.77 8.11
CA THR A 344 -10.98 8.83 8.23
C THR A 344 -12.22 9.48 8.83
N GLU A 345 -12.07 10.34 9.84
CA GLU A 345 -13.17 11.12 10.41
C GLU A 345 -13.74 12.11 9.37
N THR A 346 -12.88 12.82 8.63
CA THR A 346 -13.32 13.77 7.59
C THR A 346 -14.15 13.06 6.51
N VAL A 347 -13.65 11.93 6.00
CA VAL A 347 -14.36 11.11 5.00
C VAL A 347 -15.66 10.56 5.58
N TYR A 348 -15.65 10.11 6.84
CA TYR A 348 -16.86 9.63 7.51
C TYR A 348 -17.95 10.70 7.55
N GLN A 349 -17.62 11.90 8.03
CA GLN A 349 -18.57 13.02 8.12
C GLN A 349 -19.16 13.38 6.76
N GLN A 350 -18.31 13.47 5.72
CA GLN A 350 -18.72 13.96 4.42
C GLN A 350 -19.50 12.92 3.59
N ALA A 351 -19.12 11.64 3.67
CA ALA A 351 -19.61 10.62 2.73
C ALA A 351 -20.38 9.46 3.38
N PHE A 352 -20.07 9.06 4.62
CA PHE A 352 -20.62 7.83 5.22
C PHE A 352 -21.63 8.07 6.34
N ARG A 353 -21.55 9.18 7.08
CA ARG A 353 -22.42 9.42 8.24
C ARG A 353 -23.92 9.35 7.88
N LYS A 354 -24.30 9.84 6.69
CA LYS A 354 -25.68 9.81 6.20
C LYS A 354 -26.11 8.44 5.64
N THR A 355 -25.16 7.55 5.34
CA THR A 355 -25.44 6.24 4.76
C THR A 355 -25.44 5.11 5.78
N VAL A 356 -24.97 5.36 7.00
CA VAL A 356 -24.97 4.38 8.10
C VAL A 356 -26.14 4.67 9.04
N LYS A 357 -27.03 3.69 9.24
CA LYS A 357 -28.23 3.79 10.10
C LYS A 357 -27.94 4.02 11.59
N SER A 358 -26.69 3.95 12.02
CA SER A 358 -26.34 3.92 13.45
C SER A 358 -26.52 5.27 14.15
N GLY A 359 -26.59 6.38 13.41
CA GLY A 359 -26.65 7.72 13.99
C GLY A 359 -25.38 8.13 14.74
N LEU A 360 -24.29 7.36 14.61
CA LEU A 360 -23.03 7.63 15.31
C LEU A 360 -22.40 8.95 14.84
N GLU A 361 -21.96 9.75 15.80
CA GLU A 361 -21.44 11.08 15.53
C GLU A 361 -20.04 11.07 14.93
N SER A 362 -19.21 10.06 15.24
CA SER A 362 -17.84 9.92 14.77
C SER A 362 -17.54 8.48 14.35
N ILE A 363 -16.60 8.29 13.43
CA ILE A 363 -16.16 6.93 13.07
C ILE A 363 -15.52 6.21 14.25
N HIS A 364 -14.92 6.94 15.17
CA HIS A 364 -14.29 6.40 16.36
C HIS A 364 -15.28 5.81 17.38
N MET A 365 -16.59 6.02 17.17
CA MET A 365 -17.66 5.34 17.92
C MET A 365 -18.11 4.04 17.26
N SER A 366 -17.57 3.70 16.08
CA SER A 366 -17.95 2.50 15.34
C SER A 366 -17.32 1.25 15.97
N SER A 367 -18.08 0.16 16.02
CA SER A 367 -17.54 -1.14 16.42
C SER A 367 -16.55 -1.67 15.36
N TRP A 368 -15.50 -2.35 15.82
CA TRP A 368 -14.61 -3.08 14.93
C TRP A 368 -15.39 -4.19 14.20
N PRO A 369 -15.35 -4.25 12.86
CA PRO A 369 -16.19 -5.18 12.12
C PRO A 369 -15.64 -6.62 12.21
N SER A 370 -16.51 -7.61 12.03
CA SER A 370 -16.13 -9.03 11.97
C SER A 370 -16.19 -9.55 10.53
N SER A 371 -15.14 -10.27 10.12
CA SER A 371 -15.02 -10.86 8.79
C SER A 371 -16.03 -12.00 8.58
N ARG A 372 -16.59 -12.09 7.37
CA ARG A 372 -17.51 -13.17 6.95
C ARG A 372 -16.75 -14.22 6.15
N ALA A 373 -16.37 -15.31 6.81
CA ALA A 373 -15.59 -16.39 6.18
C ALA A 373 -16.20 -16.92 4.86
N GLY A 374 -17.53 -17.03 4.77
CA GLY A 374 -18.22 -17.49 3.55
C GLY A 374 -18.17 -16.53 2.35
N TRP A 375 -17.68 -15.30 2.54
CA TRP A 375 -17.45 -14.32 1.47
C TRP A 375 -15.99 -14.33 0.98
N ILE A 376 -15.10 -15.03 1.68
CA ILE A 376 -13.70 -15.19 1.29
C ILE A 376 -13.59 -16.36 0.31
N ASN A 377 -13.12 -16.05 -0.90
CA ASN A 377 -12.76 -17.00 -1.94
C ASN A 377 -11.28 -16.81 -2.32
N ARG A 378 -10.39 -17.47 -1.58
CA ARG A 378 -8.92 -17.39 -1.79
C ARG A 378 -8.51 -17.79 -3.21
N ARG A 379 -9.18 -18.76 -3.81
CA ARG A 379 -8.92 -19.17 -5.20
C ARG A 379 -9.22 -18.07 -6.21
N LEU A 380 -10.27 -17.28 -5.99
CA LEU A 380 -10.56 -16.11 -6.83
C LEU A 380 -9.55 -14.98 -6.60
N GLU A 381 -9.09 -14.80 -5.37
CA GLU A 381 -8.00 -13.86 -5.04
C GLU A 381 -6.72 -14.22 -5.80
N GLU A 382 -6.28 -15.48 -5.72
CA GLU A 382 -5.12 -16.01 -6.46
C GLU A 382 -5.28 -15.87 -7.98
N ASN A 383 -6.46 -16.22 -8.51
CA ASN A 383 -6.70 -16.08 -9.95
C ASN A 383 -6.62 -14.63 -10.42
N MET A 384 -7.07 -13.65 -9.62
CA MET A 384 -6.98 -12.24 -9.97
C MET A 384 -5.55 -11.71 -9.87
N GLU A 385 -4.76 -12.17 -8.89
CA GLU A 385 -3.34 -11.83 -8.78
C GLU A 385 -2.58 -12.25 -10.05
N ILE A 386 -2.89 -13.42 -10.59
CA ILE A 386 -2.33 -13.86 -11.89
C ILE A 386 -2.75 -12.93 -13.04
N VAL A 387 -4.01 -12.44 -13.06
CA VAL A 387 -4.44 -11.45 -14.07
C VAL A 387 -3.62 -10.17 -13.95
N GLN A 388 -3.40 -9.68 -12.72
CA GLN A 388 -2.61 -8.48 -12.45
C GLN A 388 -1.15 -8.65 -12.92
N GLN A 389 -0.53 -9.78 -12.58
CA GLN A 389 0.85 -10.10 -12.98
C GLN A 389 1.00 -10.20 -14.50
N VAL A 390 0.12 -10.93 -15.18
CA VAL A 390 0.13 -11.07 -16.64
C VAL A 390 -0.14 -9.72 -17.33
N SER A 391 -1.03 -8.89 -16.79
CA SER A 391 -1.29 -7.54 -17.29
C SER A 391 -0.06 -6.65 -17.20
N ALA A 392 0.64 -6.67 -16.06
CA ALA A 392 1.89 -5.95 -15.87
C ALA A 392 2.99 -6.44 -16.83
N ALA A 393 3.15 -7.75 -16.97
CA ALA A 393 4.10 -8.36 -17.91
C ALA A 393 3.78 -8.00 -19.37
N SER A 394 2.51 -8.05 -19.77
CA SER A 394 2.05 -7.64 -21.11
C SER A 394 2.31 -6.14 -21.36
N SER A 395 2.07 -5.29 -20.36
CA SER A 395 2.35 -3.85 -20.46
C SER A 395 3.85 -3.57 -20.61
N SER A 396 4.70 -4.26 -19.83
CA SER A 396 6.16 -4.16 -19.92
C SER A 396 6.67 -4.61 -21.30
N ALA A 397 6.18 -5.75 -21.78
CA ALA A 397 6.48 -6.27 -23.11
C ALA A 397 6.16 -5.22 -24.19
N ARG A 398 4.94 -4.69 -24.19
CA ARG A 398 4.50 -3.65 -25.13
C ARG A 398 5.38 -2.40 -25.08
N GLN A 399 5.73 -1.94 -23.87
CA GLN A 399 6.57 -0.76 -23.69
C GLN A 399 7.98 -0.95 -24.28
N SER A 400 8.56 -2.16 -24.16
CA SER A 400 9.87 -2.47 -24.75
C SER A 400 9.91 -2.29 -26.27
N LYS A 401 8.77 -2.45 -26.94
CA LYS A 401 8.59 -2.27 -28.40
C LYS A 401 7.82 -0.98 -28.74
N LYS A 402 7.67 -0.06 -27.78
CA LYS A 402 6.98 1.24 -27.91
C LYS A 402 5.51 1.14 -28.38
N ILE A 403 4.87 -0.01 -28.19
CA ILE A 403 3.45 -0.21 -28.47
C ILE A 403 2.64 0.27 -27.26
N LYS A 404 1.67 1.14 -27.49
CA LYS A 404 0.81 1.66 -26.42
C LYS A 404 -0.30 0.66 -26.07
N LEU A 405 -0.68 0.55 -24.80
CA LEU A 405 -1.74 -0.38 -24.36
C LEU A 405 -3.07 -0.16 -25.10
N ARG A 406 -3.41 1.09 -25.45
CA ARG A 406 -4.64 1.43 -26.18
C ARG A 406 -4.73 0.82 -27.58
N GLN A 407 -3.58 0.50 -28.20
CA GLN A 407 -3.51 -0.21 -29.46
C GLN A 407 -3.85 -1.68 -29.22
N PRO A 408 -5.03 -2.16 -29.66
CA PRO A 408 -5.36 -3.57 -29.52
C PRO A 408 -4.40 -4.41 -30.35
N VAL A 409 -4.12 -5.61 -29.84
CA VAL A 409 -3.31 -6.63 -30.53
C VAL A 409 -4.18 -7.83 -30.84
N ALA A 410 -3.83 -8.55 -31.91
CA ALA A 410 -4.56 -9.73 -32.32
C ALA A 410 -4.55 -10.79 -31.21
N ARG A 411 -3.38 -11.09 -30.65
CA ARG A 411 -3.26 -12.07 -29.58
C ARG A 411 -2.19 -11.77 -28.55
N THR A 412 -2.37 -12.36 -27.38
CA THR A 412 -1.32 -12.51 -26.38
C THR A 412 -1.20 -14.00 -26.01
N LEU A 413 0.02 -14.52 -26.03
CA LEU A 413 0.35 -15.87 -25.62
C LEU A 413 0.79 -15.85 -24.17
N ILE A 414 0.27 -16.76 -23.37
CA ILE A 414 0.69 -16.98 -21.98
C ILE A 414 1.36 -18.34 -21.95
N VAL A 415 2.69 -18.33 -21.80
CA VAL A 415 3.48 -19.56 -21.70
C VAL A 415 3.61 -19.94 -20.23
N THR A 416 3.12 -21.13 -19.90
CA THR A 416 3.14 -21.64 -18.53
C THR A 416 2.77 -23.12 -18.47
N ASP A 417 3.42 -23.86 -17.58
CA ASP A 417 2.97 -25.19 -17.19
C ASP A 417 2.11 -25.19 -15.92
N SER A 418 2.00 -24.04 -15.25
CA SER A 418 1.28 -23.88 -13.99
C SER A 418 -0.24 -24.06 -14.15
N ASP A 419 -0.79 -25.05 -13.46
CA ASP A 419 -2.25 -25.27 -13.43
C ASP A 419 -3.01 -24.10 -12.82
N LYS A 420 -2.36 -23.33 -11.93
CA LYS A 420 -2.97 -22.10 -11.37
C LYS A 420 -3.24 -21.10 -12.48
N VAL A 421 -2.25 -20.85 -13.34
CA VAL A 421 -2.38 -19.89 -14.45
C VAL A 421 -3.40 -20.39 -15.49
N LYS A 422 -3.34 -21.67 -15.87
CA LYS A 422 -4.32 -22.28 -16.79
C LYS A 422 -5.76 -22.11 -16.28
N ARG A 423 -5.98 -22.32 -14.98
CA ARG A 423 -7.30 -22.12 -14.33
C ARG A 423 -7.70 -20.64 -14.27
N ALA A 424 -6.78 -19.74 -13.95
CA ALA A 424 -7.03 -18.30 -13.93
C ALA A 424 -7.48 -17.82 -15.31
N VAL A 425 -6.71 -18.16 -16.36
CA VAL A 425 -7.04 -17.82 -17.75
C VAL A 425 -8.38 -18.37 -18.18
N LYS A 426 -8.71 -19.62 -17.81
CA LYS A 426 -10.03 -20.21 -18.10
C LYS A 426 -11.17 -19.46 -17.39
N SER A 427 -11.01 -19.14 -16.12
CA SER A 427 -12.07 -18.57 -15.28
C SER A 427 -12.27 -17.07 -15.44
N LEU A 428 -11.22 -16.33 -15.78
CA LEU A 428 -11.20 -14.87 -15.88
C LEU A 428 -10.79 -14.39 -17.29
N ARG A 429 -10.97 -15.22 -18.33
CA ARG A 429 -10.61 -14.91 -19.72
C ARG A 429 -11.04 -13.50 -20.17
N PRO A 430 -12.27 -13.03 -19.91
CA PRO A 430 -12.69 -11.69 -20.32
C PRO A 430 -11.84 -10.58 -19.69
N LEU A 431 -11.42 -10.75 -18.42
CA LEU A 431 -10.54 -9.80 -17.75
C LEU A 431 -9.14 -9.81 -18.35
N PHE A 432 -8.58 -10.98 -18.69
CA PHE A 432 -7.30 -11.04 -19.40
C PHE A 432 -7.35 -10.25 -20.70
N LEU A 433 -8.34 -10.54 -21.56
CA LEU A 433 -8.53 -9.85 -22.84
C LEU A 433 -8.65 -8.33 -22.67
N GLN A 434 -9.45 -7.90 -21.67
CA GLN A 434 -9.64 -6.49 -21.37
C GLN A 434 -8.34 -5.83 -20.88
N GLN A 435 -7.62 -6.47 -19.96
CA GLN A 435 -6.44 -5.89 -19.32
C GLN A 435 -5.21 -5.88 -20.22
N THR A 436 -5.02 -6.92 -21.05
CA THR A 436 -3.93 -6.95 -22.04
C THR A 436 -4.31 -6.22 -23.33
N ASN A 437 -5.56 -5.77 -23.48
CA ASN A 437 -6.15 -5.22 -24.70
C ASN A 437 -5.83 -6.10 -25.92
N SER A 438 -6.15 -7.39 -25.81
CA SER A 438 -5.93 -8.41 -26.85
C SER A 438 -7.27 -8.97 -27.31
N LYS A 439 -7.37 -9.33 -28.61
CA LYS A 439 -8.57 -9.98 -29.14
C LYS A 439 -8.61 -11.48 -28.82
N ASP A 440 -7.45 -12.11 -28.67
CA ASP A 440 -7.31 -13.50 -28.23
C ASP A 440 -6.24 -13.67 -27.14
N ILE A 441 -6.45 -14.68 -26.29
CA ILE A 441 -5.46 -15.18 -25.31
C ILE A 441 -5.27 -16.67 -25.55
N ARG A 442 -4.03 -17.10 -25.77
CA ARG A 442 -3.71 -18.51 -25.95
C ARG A 442 -2.76 -18.99 -24.86
N LEU A 443 -3.10 -20.10 -24.24
CA LEU A 443 -2.19 -20.83 -23.36
C LEU A 443 -1.26 -21.68 -24.21
N VAL A 444 0.03 -21.58 -23.94
CA VAL A 444 1.10 -22.25 -24.68
C VAL A 444 1.98 -23.00 -23.67
N GLY A 445 2.32 -24.25 -23.96
CA GLY A 445 3.26 -25.03 -23.14
C GLY A 445 4.72 -24.73 -23.50
N LEU A 446 5.67 -25.11 -22.64
CA LEU A 446 7.10 -24.86 -22.89
C LEU A 446 7.60 -25.49 -24.21
N ALA A 447 7.12 -26.69 -24.54
CA ALA A 447 7.49 -27.36 -25.79
C ALA A 447 6.98 -26.62 -27.04
N GLU A 448 5.83 -25.95 -26.95
CA GLU A 448 5.28 -25.15 -28.05
C GLU A 448 5.94 -23.77 -28.11
N GLU A 449 6.34 -23.18 -26.97
CA GLU A 449 7.16 -21.98 -26.95
C GLU A 449 8.50 -22.17 -27.69
N GLU A 450 9.13 -23.33 -27.54
CA GLU A 450 10.34 -23.70 -28.29
C GLU A 450 10.09 -23.76 -29.81
N GLN A 451 8.84 -23.96 -30.22
CA GLN A 451 8.43 -23.89 -31.62
C GLN A 451 8.27 -22.46 -32.13
N LEU A 452 8.06 -21.48 -31.23
CA LEU A 452 7.94 -20.07 -31.59
C LEU A 452 9.30 -19.42 -31.83
N LYS A 453 10.39 -19.94 -31.25
CA LYS A 453 11.74 -19.41 -31.47
C LYS A 453 12.16 -19.62 -32.92
N LYS A 454 12.71 -18.57 -33.52
CA LYS A 454 13.38 -18.64 -34.82
C LYS A 454 14.78 -19.18 -34.61
N LEU A 455 15.17 -20.15 -35.43
CA LEU A 455 16.53 -20.66 -35.46
C LEU A 455 17.31 -19.79 -36.45
N ILE A 456 18.21 -18.93 -35.96
CA ILE A 456 19.08 -18.09 -36.78
C ILE A 456 20.29 -18.92 -37.18
N VAL A 457 20.57 -18.98 -38.49
CA VAL A 457 21.76 -19.63 -39.03
C VAL A 457 22.94 -18.68 -38.88
N GLU A 458 23.98 -19.14 -38.19
CA GLU A 458 25.25 -18.44 -38.05
C GLU A 458 26.30 -19.12 -38.94
N PRO A 459 26.70 -18.50 -40.06
CA PRO A 459 27.68 -19.07 -40.96
C PRO A 459 29.06 -19.17 -40.29
N ASN A 460 29.69 -20.34 -40.36
CA ASN A 460 31.04 -20.57 -39.86
C ASN A 460 32.07 -20.45 -41.01
N PHE A 461 32.73 -19.29 -41.09
CA PHE A 461 33.73 -19.01 -42.12
C PHE A 461 34.93 -19.96 -42.12
N LYS A 462 35.26 -20.61 -40.99
CA LYS A 462 36.32 -21.64 -40.95
C LYS A 462 35.94 -22.87 -41.78
N GLY A 463 34.65 -23.21 -41.85
CA GLY A 463 34.13 -24.30 -42.68
C GLY A 463 33.80 -23.87 -44.11
N LEU A 464 33.26 -22.66 -44.29
CA LEU A 464 32.85 -22.13 -45.61
C LEU A 464 34.05 -21.73 -46.48
N GLY A 465 35.06 -21.09 -45.89
CA GLY A 465 36.20 -20.52 -46.62
C GLY A 465 36.98 -21.53 -47.46
N PRO A 466 37.41 -22.69 -46.91
CA PRO A 466 38.16 -23.70 -47.67
C PRO A 466 37.40 -24.29 -48.85
N VAL A 467 36.07 -24.42 -48.73
CA VAL A 467 35.22 -25.10 -49.73
C VAL A 467 34.72 -24.15 -50.80
N PHE A 468 34.22 -22.97 -50.41
CA PHE A 468 33.56 -22.03 -51.33
C PHE A 468 34.45 -20.86 -51.77
N LYS A 469 35.64 -20.70 -51.18
CA LYS A 469 36.66 -19.71 -51.58
C LYS A 469 36.05 -18.31 -51.78
N GLY A 470 36.11 -17.75 -53.00
CA GLY A 470 35.61 -16.42 -53.33
C GLY A 470 34.10 -16.24 -53.12
N ASP A 471 33.32 -17.32 -53.13
CA ASP A 471 31.87 -17.28 -52.96
C ASP A 471 31.44 -17.40 -51.48
N ALA A 472 32.37 -17.63 -50.55
CA ALA A 472 32.07 -17.89 -49.14
C ALA A 472 31.24 -16.77 -48.46
N ASN A 473 31.51 -15.50 -48.79
CA ASN A 473 30.74 -14.37 -48.25
C ASN A 473 29.30 -14.36 -48.76
N LYS A 474 29.08 -14.64 -50.05
CA LYS A 474 27.74 -14.69 -50.64
C LYS A 474 26.94 -15.86 -50.06
N VAL A 475 27.56 -17.04 -49.97
CA VAL A 475 26.94 -18.22 -49.35
C VAL A 475 26.57 -17.93 -47.90
N ALA A 476 27.43 -17.26 -47.13
CA ALA A 476 27.14 -16.87 -45.75
C ALA A 476 25.95 -15.91 -45.65
N GLU A 477 25.82 -14.94 -46.56
CA GLU A 477 24.73 -13.97 -46.57
C GLU A 477 23.38 -14.64 -46.88
N THR A 478 23.34 -15.54 -47.86
CA THR A 478 22.14 -16.32 -48.19
C THR A 478 21.78 -17.33 -47.09
N LEU A 479 22.77 -17.90 -46.41
CA LEU A 479 22.53 -18.77 -45.25
C LEU A 479 21.82 -18.03 -44.12
N ARG A 480 22.15 -16.76 -43.87
CA ARG A 480 21.49 -15.95 -42.83
C ARG A 480 20.01 -15.67 -43.13
N SER A 481 19.61 -15.66 -44.40
CA SER A 481 18.22 -15.46 -44.83
C SER A 481 17.45 -16.77 -45.06
N THR A 482 18.11 -17.92 -44.94
CA THR A 482 17.48 -19.25 -45.06
C THR A 482 16.66 -19.59 -43.82
N ASP A 483 15.60 -20.39 -43.97
CA ASP A 483 14.87 -20.95 -42.82
C ASP A 483 15.80 -21.88 -42.03
N GLY A 484 16.30 -21.39 -40.90
CA GLY A 484 17.24 -22.14 -40.08
C GLY A 484 16.66 -23.41 -39.47
N ARG A 485 15.33 -23.49 -39.29
CA ARG A 485 14.69 -24.69 -38.74
C ARG A 485 14.64 -25.79 -39.80
N LEU A 486 14.30 -25.44 -41.04
CA LEU A 486 14.40 -26.35 -42.19
C LEU A 486 15.85 -26.82 -42.41
N LEU A 487 16.82 -25.88 -42.38
CA LEU A 487 18.24 -26.20 -42.53
C LEU A 487 18.73 -27.14 -41.43
N PHE A 488 18.39 -26.87 -40.17
CA PHE A 488 18.75 -27.73 -39.04
C PHE A 488 18.17 -29.14 -39.18
N GLN A 489 16.87 -29.26 -39.51
CA GLN A 489 16.23 -30.56 -39.72
C GLN A 489 16.89 -31.35 -40.86
N LYS A 490 17.22 -30.68 -41.98
CA LYS A 490 17.91 -31.29 -43.11
C LYS A 490 19.33 -31.73 -42.79
N LEU A 491 20.08 -30.94 -42.04
CA LEU A 491 21.43 -31.32 -41.59
C LEU A 491 21.40 -32.48 -40.57
N GLN A 492 20.35 -32.61 -39.76
CA GLN A 492 20.21 -33.76 -38.87
C GLN A 492 19.87 -35.05 -39.62
N ALA A 493 18.94 -34.98 -40.58
CA ALA A 493 18.48 -36.13 -41.36
C ALA A 493 19.49 -36.56 -42.45
N ASP A 494 19.91 -35.63 -43.30
CA ASP A 494 20.61 -35.90 -44.56
C ASP A 494 22.12 -35.59 -44.45
N LYS A 495 22.58 -35.08 -43.30
CA LYS A 495 23.96 -34.57 -43.03
C LYS A 495 24.44 -33.44 -43.94
N ALA A 496 23.66 -33.06 -44.94
CA ALA A 496 23.94 -31.99 -45.88
C ALA A 496 22.65 -31.25 -46.30
N TYR A 497 22.80 -30.00 -46.72
CA TYR A 497 21.71 -29.19 -47.29
C TYR A 497 22.18 -28.50 -48.57
N THR A 498 21.41 -28.62 -49.65
CA THR A 498 21.72 -27.99 -50.93
C THR A 498 21.12 -26.59 -51.00
N LEU A 499 21.96 -25.57 -50.93
CA LEU A 499 21.59 -24.17 -51.10
C LEU A 499 21.69 -23.80 -52.58
N LYS A 500 20.57 -23.42 -53.21
CA LYS A 500 20.54 -23.00 -54.62
C LYS A 500 20.64 -21.48 -54.74
N MET A 501 21.67 -20.98 -55.42
CA MET A 501 21.87 -19.55 -55.67
C MET A 501 22.66 -19.37 -56.97
N ASP A 502 22.37 -18.33 -57.75
CA ASP A 502 23.09 -17.99 -58.99
C ASP A 502 23.21 -19.17 -59.99
N ASN A 503 22.14 -19.97 -60.14
CA ASN A 503 22.12 -21.20 -60.94
C ASN A 503 23.20 -22.24 -60.58
N ARG A 504 23.69 -22.21 -59.33
CA ARG A 504 24.62 -23.19 -58.77
C ARG A 504 24.08 -23.77 -57.47
N ASP A 505 24.46 -25.02 -57.22
CA ASP A 505 24.10 -25.78 -56.03
C ASP A 505 25.29 -25.84 -55.07
N TYR A 506 25.14 -25.27 -53.87
CA TYR A 506 26.15 -25.27 -52.81
C TYR A 506 25.78 -26.27 -51.72
N THR A 507 26.68 -27.22 -51.41
CA THR A 507 26.43 -28.26 -50.40
C THR A 507 26.89 -27.80 -49.02
N ILE A 508 25.95 -27.49 -48.14
CA ILE A 508 26.19 -27.01 -46.78
C ILE A 508 26.24 -28.20 -45.82
N THR A 509 27.24 -28.24 -44.93
CA THR A 509 27.40 -29.29 -43.92
C THR A 509 27.33 -28.72 -42.50
N GLY A 510 27.16 -29.58 -41.50
CA GLY A 510 27.06 -29.14 -40.09
C GLY A 510 28.31 -28.42 -39.53
N GLN A 511 29.47 -28.52 -40.18
CA GLN A 511 30.68 -27.77 -39.78
C GLN A 511 30.69 -26.33 -40.30
N MET A 512 29.84 -26.02 -41.28
CA MET A 512 29.77 -24.73 -41.97
C MET A 512 28.75 -23.77 -41.36
N VAL A 513 27.92 -24.22 -40.42
CA VAL A 513 26.89 -23.41 -39.77
C VAL A 513 26.77 -23.78 -38.29
N SER A 514 26.53 -22.78 -37.46
CA SER A 514 25.97 -22.93 -36.12
C SER A 514 24.56 -22.35 -36.10
N PHE A 515 23.83 -22.61 -35.03
CA PHE A 515 22.46 -22.13 -34.88
C PHE A 515 22.30 -21.41 -33.54
N ARG A 516 21.64 -20.27 -33.59
CA ARG A 516 21.27 -19.48 -32.42
C ARG A 516 19.76 -19.33 -32.38
N GLU A 517 19.15 -19.64 -31.25
CA GLU A 517 17.74 -19.39 -31.04
C GLU A 517 17.51 -17.90 -30.76
N GLU A 518 16.54 -17.32 -31.44
CA GLU A 518 16.12 -15.94 -31.23
C GLU A 518 14.58 -15.84 -31.31
N MET A 519 13.97 -15.02 -30.44
CA MET A 519 12.54 -14.79 -30.53
C MET A 519 12.23 -13.96 -31.79
N PRO A 520 11.16 -14.30 -32.54
CA PRO A 520 10.75 -13.51 -33.69
C PRO A 520 10.50 -12.04 -33.30
N GLU A 521 10.92 -11.12 -34.17
CA GLU A 521 10.83 -9.68 -33.89
C GLU A 521 9.40 -9.17 -33.70
N ASN A 522 8.41 -9.88 -34.27
CA ASN A 522 6.99 -9.59 -34.13
C ASN A 522 6.41 -10.03 -32.78
N PHE A 523 7.21 -10.54 -31.85
CA PHE A 523 6.77 -10.76 -30.48
C PHE A 523 7.50 -9.86 -29.50
N ALA A 524 6.73 -9.26 -28.58
CA ALA A 524 7.27 -8.63 -27.40
C ALA A 524 7.13 -9.57 -26.19
N MET A 525 8.20 -9.76 -25.43
CA MET A 525 8.21 -10.66 -24.27
C MET A 525 8.13 -9.87 -22.95
N GLY A 526 7.38 -10.40 -22.00
CA GLY A 526 7.40 -10.00 -20.60
C GLY A 526 7.38 -11.22 -19.68
N SER A 527 7.98 -11.12 -18.51
CA SER A 527 8.04 -12.21 -17.53
C SER A 527 7.16 -11.92 -16.33
N PHE A 528 6.63 -12.96 -15.71
CA PHE A 528 5.96 -12.93 -14.41
C PHE A 528 6.30 -14.20 -13.62
N ASP A 529 5.93 -14.25 -12.34
CA ASP A 529 6.40 -15.29 -11.40
C ASP A 529 6.16 -16.73 -11.88
N GLU A 530 5.03 -16.97 -12.55
CA GLU A 530 4.57 -18.32 -12.94
C GLU A 530 4.63 -18.54 -14.47
N GLY A 531 5.35 -17.70 -15.22
CA GLY A 531 5.53 -17.89 -16.66
C GLY A 531 5.99 -16.67 -17.46
N ARG A 532 5.70 -16.70 -18.76
CA ARG A 532 6.01 -15.61 -19.70
C ARG A 532 4.80 -15.22 -20.53
N VAL A 533 4.81 -13.98 -20.99
CA VAL A 533 3.79 -13.40 -21.86
C VAL A 533 4.45 -12.95 -23.15
N TYR A 534 3.89 -13.36 -24.28
CA TYR A 534 4.28 -12.88 -25.61
C TYR A 534 3.13 -12.11 -26.24
N VAL A 535 3.38 -10.84 -26.55
CA VAL A 535 2.42 -9.97 -27.22
C VAL A 535 2.74 -9.99 -28.71
N ASP A 536 1.77 -10.40 -29.51
CA ASP A 536 1.89 -10.42 -30.97
C ASP A 536 1.76 -9.00 -31.53
N LEU A 537 2.80 -8.56 -32.24
CA LEU A 537 2.93 -7.23 -32.81
C LEU A 537 2.50 -7.19 -34.28
N THR A 538 2.06 -8.32 -34.84
CA THR A 538 1.39 -8.35 -36.13
C THR A 538 -0.03 -7.82 -35.94
N ILE A 539 -0.21 -6.51 -36.12
CA ILE A 539 -1.47 -5.80 -35.88
C ILE A 539 -2.21 -5.64 -37.23
N PRO A 540 -3.35 -6.32 -37.44
CA PRO A 540 -4.18 -6.15 -38.62
C PRO A 540 -4.71 -4.72 -38.76
N LYS A 541 -5.05 -4.30 -39.98
CA LYS A 541 -5.49 -2.93 -40.30
C LYS A 541 -6.69 -2.49 -39.47
N GLU A 542 -7.63 -3.40 -39.19
CA GLU A 542 -8.82 -3.15 -38.39
C GLU A 542 -8.46 -2.78 -36.93
N LEU A 543 -7.39 -3.38 -36.39
CA LEU A 543 -6.91 -3.07 -35.05
C LEU A 543 -6.12 -1.77 -35.00
N VAL A 544 -5.36 -1.44 -36.06
CA VAL A 544 -4.71 -0.13 -36.19
C VAL A 544 -5.78 0.97 -36.14
N ARG A 545 -6.85 0.82 -36.91
CA ARG A 545 -8.02 1.69 -36.90
C ARG A 545 -8.61 1.86 -35.49
N GLU A 546 -8.90 0.77 -34.79
CA GLU A 546 -9.47 0.85 -33.43
C GLU A 546 -8.53 1.57 -32.45
N GLY A 547 -7.22 1.32 -32.56
CA GLY A 547 -6.20 2.01 -31.77
C GLY A 547 -6.16 3.52 -32.03
N PHE A 548 -6.31 3.91 -33.29
CA PHE A 548 -6.36 5.30 -33.72
C PHE A 548 -7.60 6.03 -33.17
N VAL A 549 -8.80 5.45 -33.30
CA VAL A 549 -10.05 6.01 -32.76
C VAL A 549 -9.93 6.26 -31.25
N ARG A 550 -9.36 5.30 -30.51
CA ARG A 550 -9.10 5.43 -29.06
C ARG A 550 -8.10 6.54 -28.72
N GLU A 551 -7.15 6.83 -29.60
CA GLU A 551 -6.23 7.96 -29.41
C GLU A 551 -6.95 9.31 -29.58
N ILE A 552 -7.87 9.43 -30.53
CA ILE A 552 -8.70 10.62 -30.69
C ILE A 552 -9.57 10.84 -29.45
N VAL A 553 -10.27 9.80 -28.97
CA VAL A 553 -11.04 9.86 -27.71
C VAL A 553 -10.16 10.36 -26.56
N ARG A 554 -8.94 9.85 -26.44
CA ARG A 554 -8.01 10.25 -25.38
C ARG A 554 -7.65 11.72 -25.44
N ARG A 555 -7.39 12.28 -26.64
CA ARG A 555 -7.06 13.71 -26.80
C ARG A 555 -8.23 14.61 -26.45
N LEU A 556 -9.44 14.26 -26.88
CA LEU A 556 -10.64 14.99 -26.52
C LEU A 556 -10.91 14.93 -25.01
N GLN A 557 -10.73 13.77 -24.38
CA GLN A 557 -10.83 13.63 -22.93
C GLN A 557 -9.73 14.41 -22.17
N GLU A 558 -8.52 14.49 -22.72
CA GLU A 558 -7.45 15.33 -22.19
C GLU A 558 -7.83 16.81 -22.21
N MET A 559 -8.43 17.28 -23.30
CA MET A 559 -8.95 18.66 -23.40
C MET A 559 -10.09 18.91 -22.41
N ARG A 560 -11.04 17.97 -22.25
CA ARG A 560 -12.12 18.07 -21.24
C ARG A 560 -11.56 18.26 -19.83
N LYS A 561 -10.48 17.52 -19.51
CA LYS A 561 -9.80 17.63 -18.21
C LYS A 561 -9.12 18.98 -18.02
N ARG A 562 -8.51 19.55 -19.07
CA ARG A 562 -7.85 20.87 -19.02
C ARG A 562 -8.85 22.02 -18.84
N LEU A 563 -10.05 21.85 -19.37
CA LEU A 563 -11.19 22.76 -19.17
C LEU A 563 -11.88 22.61 -17.79
N ASP A 564 -11.39 21.72 -16.93
CA ASP A 564 -11.96 21.39 -15.62
C ASP A 564 -13.49 21.12 -15.67
N LEU A 565 -13.94 20.48 -16.75
CA LEU A 565 -15.37 20.24 -16.94
C LEU A 565 -15.90 19.25 -15.90
N PRO A 566 -17.10 19.50 -15.34
CA PRO A 566 -17.80 18.50 -14.54
C PRO A 566 -17.93 17.18 -15.29
N VAL A 567 -17.88 16.06 -14.56
CA VAL A 567 -17.84 14.72 -15.16
C VAL A 567 -19.16 14.39 -15.90
N ASP A 568 -20.24 15.07 -15.55
CA ASP A 568 -21.56 15.00 -16.17
C ASP A 568 -21.81 16.05 -17.27
N ALA A 569 -20.87 16.97 -17.52
CA ALA A 569 -21.01 17.99 -18.55
C ALA A 569 -21.00 17.39 -19.97
N PHE A 570 -21.87 17.91 -20.82
CA PHE A 570 -21.88 17.61 -22.25
C PHE A 570 -21.14 18.67 -23.04
N VAL A 571 -20.47 18.25 -24.11
CA VAL A 571 -19.73 19.15 -25.01
C VAL A 571 -20.26 19.09 -26.44
N GLU A 572 -19.99 20.13 -27.21
CA GLU A 572 -19.96 20.06 -28.67
C GLU A 572 -18.48 19.99 -29.07
N ALA A 573 -18.12 19.07 -29.96
CA ALA A 573 -16.75 18.80 -30.32
C ALA A 573 -16.57 18.86 -31.84
N TYR A 574 -15.40 19.28 -32.29
CA TYR A 574 -14.97 19.08 -33.67
C TYR A 574 -13.57 18.49 -33.74
N VAL A 575 -13.30 17.73 -34.80
CA VAL A 575 -11.98 17.20 -35.13
C VAL A 575 -11.72 17.44 -36.61
N THR A 576 -10.68 18.20 -36.92
CA THR A 576 -10.17 18.38 -38.26
C THR A 576 -9.18 17.24 -38.58
N VAL A 577 -9.46 16.49 -39.64
CA VAL A 577 -8.75 15.28 -40.04
C VAL A 577 -8.15 15.47 -41.44
N PRO A 578 -6.82 15.49 -41.59
CA PRO A 578 -6.19 15.74 -42.89
C PRO A 578 -6.22 14.54 -43.84
N ASP A 579 -6.21 13.32 -43.30
CA ASP A 579 -6.19 12.07 -44.06
C ASP A 579 -7.63 11.56 -44.31
N PRO A 580 -8.07 11.42 -45.58
CA PRO A 580 -9.42 10.95 -45.92
C PRO A 580 -9.75 9.56 -45.37
N GLU A 581 -8.78 8.65 -45.30
CA GLU A 581 -8.98 7.29 -44.78
C GLU A 581 -9.23 7.33 -43.26
N LYS A 582 -8.44 8.14 -42.53
CA LYS A 582 -8.63 8.32 -41.08
C LYS A 582 -9.92 9.06 -40.75
N LEU A 583 -10.39 9.93 -41.65
CA LEU A 583 -11.69 10.58 -41.51
C LEU A 583 -12.81 9.53 -41.57
N GLU A 584 -12.79 8.64 -42.56
CA GLU A 584 -13.75 7.53 -42.68
C GLU A 584 -13.72 6.61 -41.44
N TRP A 585 -12.52 6.33 -40.91
CA TRP A 585 -12.37 5.53 -39.69
C TRP A 585 -13.11 6.12 -38.49
N LEU A 586 -13.07 7.45 -38.33
CA LEU A 586 -13.77 8.17 -37.26
C LEU A 586 -15.26 8.28 -37.53
N GLU A 587 -15.67 8.33 -38.80
CA GLU A 587 -17.09 8.34 -39.19
C GLU A 587 -17.79 7.03 -38.81
N ASP A 588 -17.25 5.85 -39.15
CA ASP A 588 -17.98 4.61 -38.77
C ASP A 588 -17.95 4.33 -37.25
N GLU A 589 -17.10 5.03 -36.48
CA GLU A 589 -17.04 4.95 -35.00
C GLU A 589 -17.56 6.22 -34.32
N ARG A 590 -18.31 7.06 -35.05
CA ARG A 590 -18.82 8.35 -34.57
C ARG A 590 -19.63 8.23 -33.28
N ASP A 591 -20.52 7.25 -33.19
CA ASP A 591 -21.36 7.03 -32.01
C ASP A 591 -20.51 6.68 -30.78
N TYR A 592 -19.50 5.81 -30.96
CA TYR A 592 -18.56 5.45 -29.91
C TYR A 592 -17.74 6.67 -29.43
N LEU A 593 -17.25 7.51 -30.36
CA LEU A 593 -16.56 8.76 -30.03
C LEU A 593 -17.45 9.72 -29.24
N MET A 594 -18.69 9.90 -29.68
CA MET A 594 -19.66 10.77 -29.02
C MET A 594 -20.00 10.29 -27.61
N GLU A 595 -20.21 8.97 -27.43
CA GLU A 595 -20.48 8.37 -26.13
C GLU A 595 -19.28 8.54 -25.19
N GLU A 596 -18.07 8.14 -25.62
CA GLU A 596 -16.89 8.18 -24.76
C GLU A 596 -16.48 9.62 -24.42
N VAL A 597 -16.71 10.61 -25.29
CA VAL A 597 -16.37 12.04 -25.04
C VAL A 597 -17.53 12.81 -24.40
N ARG A 598 -18.72 12.20 -24.27
CA ARG A 598 -19.98 12.86 -23.89
C ARG A 598 -20.27 14.09 -24.77
N ALA A 599 -20.13 13.92 -26.08
CA ALA A 599 -20.42 14.95 -27.05
C ALA A 599 -21.89 14.86 -27.50
N LYS A 600 -22.62 15.97 -27.42
CA LYS A 600 -23.97 16.08 -28.02
C LYS A 600 -23.89 16.22 -29.54
N ILE A 601 -22.85 16.90 -30.00
CA ILE A 601 -22.55 17.12 -31.42
C ILE A 601 -21.07 16.85 -31.60
N LEU A 602 -20.72 16.02 -32.59
CA LEU A 602 -19.36 15.80 -33.05
C LEU A 602 -19.27 16.13 -34.53
N GLN A 603 -18.43 17.09 -34.90
CA GLN A 603 -18.18 17.43 -36.30
C GLN A 603 -16.80 16.93 -36.71
N LEU A 604 -16.77 16.02 -37.69
CA LEU A 604 -15.54 15.53 -38.29
C LEU A 604 -15.34 16.31 -39.60
N LEU A 605 -14.26 17.07 -39.67
CA LEU A 605 -14.06 18.10 -40.68
C LEU A 605 -12.78 17.82 -41.49
N ARG A 606 -12.80 18.15 -42.78
CA ARG A 606 -11.58 18.28 -43.59
C ARG A 606 -10.89 19.62 -43.31
N PRO A 607 -9.58 19.77 -43.58
CA PRO A 607 -8.82 20.98 -43.25
C PRO A 607 -9.33 22.28 -43.88
N ASP A 608 -10.03 22.17 -45.01
CA ASP A 608 -10.60 23.25 -45.81
C ASP A 608 -12.02 23.67 -45.36
N GLN A 609 -12.65 22.94 -44.44
CA GLN A 609 -13.98 23.25 -43.94
C GLN A 609 -13.97 24.28 -42.81
N GLU A 610 -15.02 25.11 -42.75
CA GLU A 610 -15.18 26.11 -41.69
C GLU A 610 -15.37 25.44 -40.32
N LYS A 611 -14.66 25.96 -39.31
CA LYS A 611 -14.63 25.39 -37.96
C LYS A 611 -15.69 26.06 -37.08
N PRO A 612 -16.43 25.29 -36.27
CA PRO A 612 -17.29 25.83 -35.24
C PRO A 612 -16.51 26.64 -34.19
N LYS A 613 -17.20 27.54 -33.50
CA LYS A 613 -16.63 28.19 -32.31
C LYS A 613 -16.39 27.15 -31.22
N ALA A 614 -15.25 27.24 -30.55
CA ALA A 614 -14.88 26.39 -29.41
C ALA A 614 -14.40 27.22 -28.22
N SER A 615 -14.62 26.70 -27.01
CA SER A 615 -14.09 27.24 -25.76
C SER A 615 -12.60 26.92 -25.59
N ALA A 616 -12.15 25.77 -26.12
CA ALA A 616 -10.75 25.40 -26.18
C ALA A 616 -10.44 24.71 -27.51
N GLU A 617 -9.28 25.06 -28.07
CA GLU A 617 -8.76 24.49 -29.31
C GLU A 617 -7.32 24.03 -29.12
N GLU A 618 -6.98 22.86 -29.65
CA GLU A 618 -5.62 22.33 -29.58
C GLU A 618 -5.19 21.66 -30.89
N ASN A 619 -3.87 21.73 -31.12
CA ASN A 619 -3.21 21.02 -32.21
C ASN A 619 -2.51 19.78 -31.65
N TRP A 620 -2.81 18.62 -32.23
CA TRP A 620 -2.22 17.34 -31.84
C TRP A 620 -1.45 16.73 -32.99
N GLN A 621 -0.22 16.26 -32.73
CA GLN A 621 0.45 15.32 -33.63
C GLN A 621 0.08 13.89 -33.26
N ILE A 622 -0.51 13.16 -34.21
CA ILE A 622 -0.93 11.78 -34.05
C ILE A 622 -0.48 11.02 -35.29
N GLU A 623 0.45 10.07 -35.10
CA GLU A 623 0.94 9.19 -36.18
C GLU A 623 1.49 9.93 -37.40
N GLY A 624 2.12 11.09 -37.18
CA GLY A 624 2.71 11.92 -38.23
C GLY A 624 1.80 13.02 -38.76
N ASP A 625 0.49 12.93 -38.51
CA ASP A 625 -0.48 13.91 -38.98
C ASP A 625 -0.83 14.95 -37.92
N ARG A 626 -1.20 16.15 -38.39
CA ARG A 626 -1.64 17.26 -37.55
C ARG A 626 -3.16 17.32 -37.49
N PHE A 627 -3.72 17.05 -36.32
CA PHE A 627 -5.14 17.17 -36.03
C PHE A 627 -5.41 18.48 -35.28
N GLN A 628 -6.50 19.15 -35.63
CA GLN A 628 -7.03 20.26 -34.84
C GLN A 628 -8.32 19.82 -34.18
N MET A 629 -8.42 20.01 -32.87
CA MET A 629 -9.58 19.59 -32.09
C MET A 629 -10.12 20.78 -31.33
N GLY A 630 -11.44 20.92 -31.28
CA GLY A 630 -12.12 21.95 -30.51
C GLY A 630 -13.20 21.37 -29.62
N LEU A 631 -13.36 21.95 -28.42
CA LEU A 631 -14.45 21.66 -27.50
C LEU A 631 -15.19 22.95 -27.15
N LEU A 632 -16.52 22.92 -27.23
CA LEU A 632 -17.42 23.95 -26.75
C LEU A 632 -18.25 23.35 -25.60
N SER A 633 -18.24 24.02 -24.45
CA SER A 633 -19.10 23.67 -23.32
C SER A 633 -19.94 24.88 -22.93
N LYS A 634 -21.25 24.67 -22.75
CA LYS A 634 -22.15 25.73 -22.26
C LYS A 634 -22.03 25.95 -20.75
N ASP A 635 -21.35 25.05 -20.04
CA ASP A 635 -21.16 25.10 -18.59
C ASP A 635 -19.90 25.88 -18.19
N VAL A 636 -19.12 26.37 -19.16
CA VAL A 636 -17.97 27.26 -18.93
C VAL A 636 -18.49 28.69 -19.01
N GLN A 637 -18.80 29.30 -17.87
CA GLN A 637 -18.88 30.77 -17.79
C GLN A 637 -17.44 31.34 -17.85
N PRO A 638 -17.24 32.50 -18.52
CA PRO A 638 -15.92 33.11 -18.67
C PRO A 638 -15.26 33.48 -17.34
#